data_AF-A0A1W1W719-F1
#
_entry.id   AF-A0A1W1W719-F1
#
_cell.length_a   1.000
_cell.length_b   1.000
_cell.length_c   1.000
_cell.angle_alpha   90.00
_cell.angle_beta   90.00
_cell.angle_gamma   90.00
#
_symmetry.space_group_name_H-M   'P 1'
#
loop_
_entity.id
_entity.type
_entity.pdbx_description
1 polymer ?
#
loop_
_entity_poly.entity_id
_entity_poly.type
_entity_poly.pdbx_seq_one_letter_code
_entity_poly.pdbx_strand_id
1 'polypeptide(L)'
;MLDSVKPYWETFEVPVAWDSFREPHPVFPSDACKHVKYYCPECRGAVQLRSGSKIRPHFYHVNPNATCSSEGIIHQAAKALLLYWINSGHPLRIAYHCPQCHHEGSYSLPFPNGLTAIQEYQVEPYRGDVVLVDTRGHPHGDLEILSSHPVDDQKATYLPVPWAEFEAELILKCPTVLWPIRSGGGWPQPTDCDHCRPHWIPIDPAVRMIRAKCPRFKAHDVHETICANCRFHQRIHEGSDEIPHVHCSFLPSEAHKWKDETAKMLQEIQTITYRHRNHWKWSYHRGERVRGKNAPEVVELTKEQQQIIAATDSILRVTAYAGTGKTFTLSEMVKNKPHSQILYLAFNKAIIKRAATQMPKHVTLKTIHSLAYNQFKRRKFKVEELTVPTLLRTVRFDWIEKNLRNHHAHAIIDTLHQFWASAENELTSAMLPDYANDTTVFAPDLILRDARRIWGIMQDVNDHRIPITYDGYLKQIAVRAPKLPYDIIIVDEVQDITPAALHWILRQKHAQQVYVGDPFQAIYQFRGAINTLNHIPVTHTYTLTESFRFGSHIAGLASKWITSPDAPALPIAGRGPTLKSREPWQEVILARTNWGVLRMALQIISQNPRARLVFQDGLERYRMNEIAKIWRIWRYGQQEMTSLGLFSRFESLKKTAHDTQNVQYMQWCEIVESLGNQIPQIFQTIRQATVSGEGSFLLTTIHRAKGLEFPKVVLGDDLPDIGTVTIDGNPYLTTSAEERNLWYVAITRAQEQLVLPSREVYTQMFSAKGWAIQDADYIRG
;
A
#
# COMPACT_ATOMS: atom_id res chain seq x y z
N MET A 1 -3.88 45.56 -8.57
CA MET A 1 -5.24 46.12 -8.52
C MET A 1 -6.08 45.34 -9.52
N LEU A 2 -7.20 44.80 -9.01
CA LEU A 2 -8.40 44.28 -9.68
C LEU A 2 -8.23 43.27 -10.82
N ASP A 3 -8.45 42.00 -10.47
CA ASP A 3 -9.16 40.92 -11.22
C ASP A 3 -8.62 39.58 -10.69
N SER A 4 -9.31 38.76 -9.91
CA SER A 4 -10.72 38.35 -10.01
C SER A 4 -11.29 38.03 -8.63
N VAL A 5 -12.19 38.89 -8.12
CA VAL A 5 -13.16 38.47 -7.11
C VAL A 5 -14.20 37.65 -7.86
N LYS A 6 -14.26 36.34 -7.60
CA LYS A 6 -15.31 35.47 -8.14
C LYS A 6 -16.69 36.02 -7.72
N PRO A 7 -17.71 36.00 -8.59
CA PRO A 7 -19.06 36.41 -8.22
C PRO A 7 -19.55 35.63 -6.98
N TYR A 8 -20.29 36.29 -6.10
CA TYR A 8 -20.79 35.77 -4.81
C TYR A 8 -21.63 34.48 -4.89
N TRP A 9 -22.01 34.04 -6.10
CA TRP A 9 -22.73 32.79 -6.38
C TRP A 9 -21.80 31.62 -6.79
N GLU A 10 -20.50 31.83 -6.97
CA GLU A 10 -19.51 30.76 -7.25
C GLU A 10 -18.96 30.07 -5.97
N THR A 11 -19.51 30.35 -4.79
CA THR A 11 -18.81 30.07 -3.51
C THR A 11 -19.40 28.99 -2.60
N PHE A 12 -20.40 28.22 -3.02
CA PHE A 12 -20.94 27.15 -2.17
C PHE A 12 -20.98 25.81 -2.88
N GLU A 13 -19.92 25.02 -2.66
CA GLU A 13 -19.86 23.62 -3.07
C GLU A 13 -20.82 22.80 -2.22
N VAL A 14 -21.72 22.07 -2.88
CA VAL A 14 -22.62 21.11 -2.23
C VAL A 14 -21.95 19.73 -2.33
N PRO A 15 -21.48 19.14 -1.20
CA PRO A 15 -20.65 17.93 -1.21
C PRO A 15 -21.45 16.66 -1.53
N VAL A 16 -22.76 16.65 -1.24
CA VAL A 16 -23.72 15.59 -1.52
C VAL A 16 -25.05 16.24 -1.88
N ALA A 17 -25.75 15.72 -2.89
CA ALA A 17 -27.07 16.23 -3.29
C ALA A 17 -28.12 15.11 -3.27
N TRP A 18 -29.40 15.47 -3.21
CA TRP A 18 -30.52 14.52 -3.28
C TRP A 18 -30.98 14.31 -4.72
N ASP A 19 -31.31 13.07 -5.08
CA ASP A 19 -31.91 12.75 -6.38
C ASP A 19 -33.42 13.06 -6.44
N SER A 20 -34.12 13.14 -5.31
CA SER A 20 -35.57 13.38 -5.23
C SER A 20 -36.02 14.16 -3.99
N PHE A 21 -37.23 14.73 -4.04
CA PHE A 21 -37.85 15.44 -2.90
C PHE A 21 -38.66 14.54 -1.95
N ARG A 22 -39.18 13.42 -2.46
CA ARG A 22 -40.11 12.56 -1.71
C ARG A 22 -39.39 11.46 -0.94
N GLU A 23 -38.35 10.89 -1.55
CA GLU A 23 -37.47 9.88 -0.97
C GLU A 23 -36.02 10.26 -1.34
N PRO A 24 -35.42 11.19 -0.59
CA PRO A 24 -34.11 11.73 -0.94
C PRO A 24 -33.01 10.68 -0.74
N HIS A 25 -32.33 10.26 -1.82
CA HIS A 25 -31.15 9.41 -1.75
C HIS A 25 -29.87 10.23 -1.94
N PRO A 26 -28.82 10.02 -1.13
CA PRO A 26 -27.60 10.82 -1.22
C PRO A 26 -26.84 10.44 -2.48
N VAL A 27 -26.52 11.45 -3.30
CA VAL A 27 -25.71 11.28 -4.50
C VAL A 27 -24.42 12.09 -4.34
N PHE A 28 -23.29 11.40 -4.42
CA PHE A 28 -21.98 12.05 -4.44
C PHE A 28 -21.68 12.59 -5.85
N PRO A 29 -20.94 13.70 -5.98
CA PRO A 29 -20.57 14.26 -7.28
C PRO A 29 -19.82 13.29 -8.21
N SER A 30 -19.12 12.29 -7.66
CA SER A 30 -18.44 11.22 -8.41
C SER A 30 -19.41 10.25 -9.09
N ASP A 31 -20.58 10.03 -8.48
CA ASP A 31 -21.58 9.05 -8.91
C ASP A 31 -22.74 9.71 -9.66
N ALA A 32 -22.73 11.03 -9.74
CA ALA A 32 -23.74 11.84 -10.38
C ALA A 32 -23.61 11.86 -11.91
N CYS A 33 -24.75 11.78 -12.58
CA CYS A 33 -24.84 11.90 -14.04
C CYS A 33 -25.04 13.37 -14.45
N LYS A 34 -24.38 13.79 -15.53
CA LYS A 34 -24.69 15.08 -16.15
C LYS A 34 -26.13 15.05 -16.68
N HIS A 35 -26.84 16.17 -16.57
CA HIS A 35 -28.23 16.37 -17.02
C HIS A 35 -29.32 15.68 -16.18
N VAL A 36 -28.98 15.10 -15.04
CA VAL A 36 -29.95 14.69 -14.01
C VAL A 36 -30.17 15.86 -13.04
N LYS A 37 -31.41 16.04 -12.55
CA LYS A 37 -31.75 17.06 -11.56
C LYS A 37 -31.41 16.55 -10.17
N TYR A 38 -30.72 17.38 -9.39
CA TYR A 38 -30.39 17.11 -8.00
C TYR A 38 -30.82 18.28 -7.12
N TYR A 39 -30.91 18.06 -5.81
CA TYR A 39 -31.40 19.06 -4.85
C TYR A 39 -30.44 19.25 -3.68
N CYS A 40 -30.31 20.49 -3.22
CA CYS A 40 -29.48 20.85 -2.07
C CYS A 40 -30.06 20.27 -0.77
N PRO A 41 -29.23 19.70 0.12
CA PRO A 41 -29.69 19.19 1.41
C PRO A 41 -30.24 20.23 2.39
N GLU A 42 -29.79 21.48 2.30
CA GLU A 42 -30.25 22.55 3.19
C GLU A 42 -31.50 23.25 2.64
N CYS A 43 -31.40 24.00 1.53
CA CYS A 43 -32.54 24.78 1.02
C CYS A 43 -33.52 23.99 0.13
N ARG A 44 -33.22 22.73 -0.20
CA ARG A 44 -33.99 21.94 -1.18
C ARG A 44 -34.04 22.54 -2.59
N GLY A 45 -33.25 23.59 -2.88
CA GLY A 45 -33.13 24.18 -4.20
C GLY A 45 -32.43 23.28 -5.21
N ALA A 46 -32.68 23.46 -6.51
CA ALA A 46 -32.04 22.68 -7.55
C ALA A 46 -30.53 22.96 -7.63
N VAL A 47 -29.73 21.89 -7.71
CA VAL A 47 -28.28 21.93 -7.89
C VAL A 47 -27.88 21.18 -9.16
N GLN A 48 -26.77 21.59 -9.78
CA GLN A 48 -26.23 20.96 -10.98
C GLN A 48 -24.82 20.43 -10.75
N LEU A 49 -24.51 19.31 -11.40
CA LEU A 49 -23.18 18.72 -11.39
C LEU A 49 -22.25 19.50 -12.32
N ARG A 50 -21.17 20.07 -11.78
CA ARG A 50 -20.05 20.59 -12.56
C ARG A 50 -18.92 19.56 -12.53
N SER A 51 -18.63 18.94 -13.66
CA SER A 51 -17.52 17.98 -13.79
C SER A 51 -16.75 18.15 -15.10
N GLY A 52 -15.42 18.09 -15.04
CA GLY A 52 -14.52 18.31 -16.18
C GLY A 52 -13.09 17.86 -15.92
N SER A 53 -12.24 17.85 -16.96
CA SER A 53 -10.88 17.28 -16.92
C SER A 53 -9.87 18.03 -16.03
N LYS A 54 -10.23 19.22 -15.53
CA LYS A 54 -9.39 20.06 -14.64
C LYS A 54 -10.09 20.47 -13.34
N ILE A 55 -11.34 20.06 -13.11
CA ILE A 55 -12.16 20.52 -11.99
C ILE A 55 -12.71 19.29 -11.27
N ARG A 56 -12.51 19.22 -9.94
CA ARG A 56 -13.10 18.16 -9.12
C ARG A 56 -14.64 18.21 -9.27
N PRO A 57 -15.31 17.08 -9.54
CA PRO A 57 -16.76 17.04 -9.60
C PRO A 57 -17.37 17.60 -8.31
N HIS A 58 -18.27 18.58 -8.42
CA HIS A 58 -19.02 19.14 -7.29
C HIS A 58 -20.41 19.62 -7.75
N PHE A 59 -21.35 19.71 -6.81
CA PHE A 59 -22.64 20.33 -7.07
C PHE A 59 -22.63 21.82 -6.72
N TYR A 60 -23.41 22.60 -7.46
CA TYR A 60 -23.61 24.03 -7.20
C TYR A 60 -25.07 24.41 -7.44
N HIS A 61 -25.56 25.42 -6.71
CA HIS A 61 -26.93 25.93 -6.86
C HIS A 61 -27.16 26.55 -8.24
N VAL A 62 -28.29 26.19 -8.86
CA VAL A 62 -28.71 26.80 -10.13
C VAL A 62 -29.28 28.21 -9.90
N ASN A 63 -29.89 28.46 -8.73
CA ASN A 63 -30.45 29.75 -8.36
C ASN A 63 -29.40 30.58 -7.57
N PRO A 64 -28.96 31.75 -8.09
CA PRO A 64 -27.97 32.60 -7.42
C PRO A 64 -28.50 33.30 -6.15
N ASN A 65 -29.81 33.26 -5.88
CA ASN A 65 -30.42 33.84 -4.67
C ASN A 65 -30.63 32.81 -3.54
N ALA A 66 -30.02 31.63 -3.61
CA ALA A 66 -30.10 30.63 -2.54
C ALA A 66 -29.44 31.18 -1.25
N THR A 67 -30.18 31.25 -0.15
CA THR A 67 -29.74 31.81 1.14
C THR A 67 -28.99 30.79 2.02
N CYS A 68 -28.42 29.74 1.42
CA CYS A 68 -27.69 28.69 2.11
C CYS A 68 -26.34 29.16 2.66
N SER A 69 -25.92 28.57 3.77
CA SER A 69 -24.56 28.76 4.30
C SER A 69 -23.72 27.51 4.04
N SER A 70 -22.40 27.65 3.83
CA SER A 70 -21.51 26.48 3.66
C SER A 70 -21.62 25.51 4.84
N GLU A 71 -21.71 26.07 6.05
CA GLU A 71 -21.85 25.34 7.29
C GLU A 71 -23.18 24.58 7.37
N GLY A 72 -24.30 25.21 7.00
CA GLY A 72 -25.61 24.59 6.99
C GLY A 72 -25.75 23.49 5.93
N ILE A 73 -25.16 23.69 4.74
CA ILE A 73 -25.08 22.65 3.70
C ILE A 73 -24.33 21.41 4.22
N ILE A 74 -23.15 21.61 4.80
CA ILE A 74 -22.29 20.52 5.30
C ILE A 74 -22.97 19.78 6.46
N HIS A 75 -23.56 20.52 7.40
CA HIS A 75 -24.26 19.95 8.56
C HIS A 75 -25.46 19.10 8.14
N GLN A 76 -26.33 19.64 7.29
CA GLN A 76 -27.53 18.94 6.81
C GLN A 76 -27.18 17.76 5.90
N ALA A 77 -26.14 17.87 5.07
CA ALA A 77 -25.67 16.75 4.27
C ALA A 77 -25.16 15.59 5.14
N ALA A 78 -24.40 15.88 6.20
CA ALA A 78 -23.90 14.87 7.12
C ALA A 78 -25.03 14.17 7.89
N LYS A 79 -26.01 14.91 8.42
CA LYS A 79 -27.18 14.36 9.13
C LYS A 79 -27.93 13.36 8.28
N ALA A 80 -28.28 13.77 7.08
CA ALA A 80 -29.11 12.98 6.19
C ALA A 80 -28.36 11.78 5.60
N LEU A 81 -27.04 11.89 5.41
CA LEU A 81 -26.21 10.74 5.03
C LEU A 81 -26.19 9.66 6.12
N LEU A 82 -26.04 10.04 7.40
CA LEU A 82 -26.15 9.10 8.52
C LEU A 82 -27.55 8.49 8.63
N LEU A 83 -28.59 9.32 8.49
CA LEU A 83 -29.98 8.88 8.50
C LEU A 83 -30.23 7.79 7.45
N TYR A 84 -29.83 8.03 6.20
CA TYR A 84 -29.95 7.08 5.10
C TYR A 84 -29.19 5.79 5.39
N TRP A 85 -27.93 5.91 5.85
CA TRP A 85 -27.05 4.78 6.08
C TRP A 85 -27.59 3.85 7.17
N ILE A 86 -28.01 4.43 8.31
CA ILE A 86 -28.54 3.69 9.46
C ILE A 86 -29.89 3.04 9.09
N ASN A 87 -30.81 3.80 8.48
CA ASN A 87 -32.14 3.30 8.15
C ASN A 87 -32.14 2.26 7.02
N SER A 88 -31.10 2.24 6.19
CA SER A 88 -30.89 1.20 5.17
C SER A 88 -30.28 -0.09 5.74
N GLY A 89 -30.05 -0.17 7.06
CA GLY A 89 -29.50 -1.34 7.74
C GLY A 89 -28.01 -1.55 7.52
N HIS A 90 -27.28 -0.54 7.06
CA HIS A 90 -25.83 -0.63 6.91
C HIS A 90 -25.12 -0.52 8.27
N PRO A 91 -24.10 -1.34 8.54
CA PRO A 91 -23.37 -1.29 9.79
C PRO A 91 -22.55 0.02 9.87
N LEU A 92 -22.69 0.74 10.99
CA LEU A 92 -21.88 1.90 11.33
C LEU A 92 -20.79 1.50 12.32
N ARG A 93 -19.53 1.77 11.99
CA ARG A 93 -18.40 1.56 12.92
C ARG A 93 -17.99 2.87 13.54
N ILE A 94 -17.73 2.88 14.83
CA ILE A 94 -17.08 3.99 15.52
C ILE A 94 -15.61 3.62 15.69
N ALA A 95 -14.73 4.40 15.07
CA ALA A 95 -13.29 4.30 15.25
C ALA A 95 -12.85 5.02 16.51
N TYR A 96 -11.76 4.54 17.09
CA TYR A 96 -11.10 5.16 18.23
C TYR A 96 -9.59 5.04 18.08
N HIS A 97 -8.88 6.03 18.61
CA HIS A 97 -7.42 5.98 18.77
C HIS A 97 -7.12 6.06 20.26
N CYS A 98 -6.45 5.04 20.79
CA CYS A 98 -6.09 5.00 22.20
C CYS A 98 -4.97 6.00 22.51
N PRO A 99 -5.18 6.99 23.39
CA PRO A 99 -4.13 7.95 23.73
C PRO A 99 -2.98 7.30 24.54
N GLN A 100 -3.19 6.11 25.10
CA GLN A 100 -2.22 5.42 25.96
C GLN A 100 -1.30 4.46 25.21
N CYS A 101 -1.82 3.69 24.25
CA CYS A 101 -1.03 2.72 23.48
C CYS A 101 -0.92 3.06 21.99
N HIS A 102 -1.57 4.13 21.54
CA HIS A 102 -1.66 4.54 20.13
C HIS A 102 -2.29 3.49 19.21
N HIS A 103 -2.98 2.48 19.77
CA HIS A 103 -3.72 1.51 18.98
C HIS A 103 -4.97 2.16 18.38
N GLU A 104 -5.14 1.99 17.07
CA GLU A 104 -6.32 2.41 16.34
C GLU A 104 -7.25 1.20 16.16
N GLY A 105 -8.48 1.34 16.62
CA GLY A 105 -9.50 0.30 16.55
C GLY A 105 -10.82 0.87 16.04
N SER A 106 -11.80 -0.01 15.82
CA SER A 106 -13.18 0.41 15.63
C SER A 106 -14.15 -0.66 16.12
N TYR A 107 -15.22 -0.24 16.77
CA TYR A 107 -16.31 -1.12 17.17
C TYR A 107 -17.55 -0.81 16.34
N SER A 108 -18.35 -1.82 16.04
CA SER A 108 -19.69 -1.58 15.52
C SER A 108 -20.55 -1.05 16.65
N LEU A 109 -21.36 -0.02 16.39
CA LEU A 109 -22.34 0.41 17.37
C LEU A 109 -23.21 -0.79 17.80
N PRO A 110 -23.42 -1.00 19.11
CA PRO A 110 -24.14 -2.15 19.62
C PRO A 110 -25.64 -1.94 19.37
N PHE A 111 -26.11 -2.16 18.14
CA PHE A 111 -27.54 -2.10 17.85
C PHE A 111 -28.19 -3.46 18.16
N PRO A 112 -29.19 -3.53 19.05
CA PRO A 112 -30.19 -4.58 18.96
C PRO A 112 -30.95 -4.43 17.63
N ASN A 113 -31.26 -5.54 16.97
CA ASN A 113 -32.04 -5.55 15.74
C ASN A 113 -33.34 -4.71 15.91
N GLY A 114 -33.54 -3.67 15.08
CA GLY A 114 -34.81 -2.94 15.01
C GLY A 114 -34.81 -1.46 15.44
N LEU A 115 -33.65 -0.81 15.64
CA LEU A 115 -33.57 0.65 15.83
C LEU A 115 -33.58 1.39 14.48
N THR A 116 -34.14 2.60 14.46
CA THR A 116 -34.13 3.53 13.31
C THR A 116 -33.54 4.87 13.74
N ALA A 117 -32.92 5.60 12.82
CA ALA A 117 -32.46 6.96 13.04
C ALA A 117 -33.55 7.96 12.65
N ILE A 118 -33.70 9.03 13.45
CA ILE A 118 -34.56 10.18 13.18
C ILE A 118 -33.74 11.46 13.33
N GLN A 119 -33.86 12.38 12.38
CA GLN A 119 -33.18 13.67 12.43
C GLN A 119 -33.96 14.69 13.28
N GLU A 120 -33.23 15.53 14.02
CA GLU A 120 -33.78 16.63 14.84
C GLU A 120 -34.87 16.16 15.83
N TYR A 121 -34.59 15.08 16.56
CA TYR A 121 -35.53 14.46 17.49
C TYR A 121 -35.43 15.06 18.89
N GLN A 122 -36.55 15.19 19.60
CA GLN A 122 -36.58 15.75 20.95
C GLN A 122 -36.16 14.69 21.99
N VAL A 123 -35.06 14.96 22.68
CA VAL A 123 -34.52 14.16 23.80
C VAL A 123 -34.47 15.09 25.01
N GLU A 124 -35.54 15.12 25.82
CA GLU A 124 -35.72 16.12 26.88
C GLU A 124 -34.45 16.30 27.76
N PRO A 125 -33.95 17.54 27.96
CA PRO A 125 -34.53 18.83 27.53
C PRO A 125 -34.06 19.36 26.16
N TYR A 126 -33.28 18.60 25.38
CA TYR A 126 -32.62 19.08 24.16
C TYR A 126 -33.19 18.45 22.88
N ARG A 127 -32.80 19.02 21.73
CA ARG A 127 -33.05 18.44 20.41
C ARG A 127 -31.74 17.87 19.87
N GLY A 128 -31.72 16.58 19.58
CA GLY A 128 -30.56 15.85 19.07
C GLY A 128 -30.52 15.86 17.54
N ASP A 129 -29.32 15.83 16.97
CA ASP A 129 -29.12 15.97 15.51
C ASP A 129 -29.57 14.73 14.74
N VAL A 130 -29.09 13.54 15.11
CA VAL A 130 -29.53 12.25 14.58
C VAL A 130 -29.68 11.27 15.76
N VAL A 131 -30.93 11.02 16.16
CA VAL A 131 -31.26 10.20 17.32
C VAL A 131 -31.70 8.81 16.88
N LEU A 132 -31.13 7.81 17.52
CA LEU A 132 -31.46 6.40 17.37
C LEU A 132 -32.66 6.08 18.24
N VAL A 133 -33.76 5.61 17.66
CA VAL A 133 -34.99 5.27 18.36
C VAL A 133 -35.42 3.83 18.11
N ASP A 134 -36.10 3.22 19.07
CA ASP A 134 -36.72 1.91 18.89
C ASP A 134 -38.06 1.96 18.14
N THR A 135 -38.65 0.80 17.90
CA THR A 135 -39.95 0.66 17.22
C THR A 135 -41.11 1.34 17.97
N ARG A 136 -40.93 1.74 19.23
CA ARG A 136 -41.89 2.49 20.04
C ARG A 136 -41.54 3.98 20.13
N GLY A 137 -40.47 4.44 19.48
CA GLY A 137 -40.01 5.82 19.47
C GLY A 137 -39.18 6.24 20.68
N HIS A 138 -38.73 5.31 21.54
CA HIS A 138 -37.87 5.69 22.66
C HIS A 138 -36.43 5.91 22.18
N PRO A 139 -35.73 6.97 22.63
CA PRO A 139 -34.35 7.22 22.22
C PRO A 139 -33.37 6.29 22.93
N HIS A 140 -32.42 5.74 22.17
CA HIS A 140 -31.36 4.81 22.63
C HIS A 140 -29.94 5.37 22.41
N GLY A 141 -29.79 6.41 21.59
CA GLY A 141 -28.53 7.11 21.47
C GLY A 141 -28.63 8.35 20.58
N ASP A 142 -27.71 9.30 20.78
CA ASP A 142 -27.67 10.57 20.05
C ASP A 142 -26.35 10.76 19.30
N LEU A 143 -26.43 11.04 18.00
CA LEU A 143 -25.30 11.33 17.12
C LEU A 143 -25.31 12.82 16.80
N GLU A 144 -24.50 13.58 17.54
CA GLU A 144 -24.35 15.03 17.37
C GLU A 144 -23.35 15.34 16.26
N ILE A 145 -23.63 16.36 15.44
CA ILE A 145 -22.79 16.68 14.28
C ILE A 145 -22.22 18.08 14.42
N LEU A 146 -20.90 18.17 14.51
CA LEU A 146 -20.15 19.41 14.61
C LEU A 146 -19.88 20.00 13.21
N SER A 147 -20.34 21.23 12.98
CA SER A 147 -20.05 22.02 11.77
C SER A 147 -19.27 23.32 12.06
N SER A 148 -19.45 23.97 13.23
CA SER A 148 -18.65 25.14 13.63
C SER A 148 -18.43 25.32 15.14
N HIS A 149 -19.40 25.01 16.00
CA HIS A 149 -19.31 25.18 17.45
C HIS A 149 -19.66 23.86 18.17
N PRO A 150 -18.85 23.43 19.17
CA PRO A 150 -19.08 22.20 19.92
C PRO A 150 -20.38 22.28 20.73
N VAL A 151 -21.04 21.13 20.95
CA VAL A 151 -22.15 20.97 21.92
C VAL A 151 -21.77 21.60 23.27
N ASP A 152 -22.66 22.42 23.81
CA ASP A 152 -22.49 23.09 25.11
C ASP A 152 -22.21 22.05 26.22
N ASP A 153 -21.24 22.32 27.09
CA ASP A 153 -20.87 21.45 28.21
C ASP A 153 -22.06 21.19 29.16
N GLN A 154 -23.05 22.10 29.19
CA GLN A 154 -24.33 21.88 29.86
C GLN A 154 -25.19 20.80 29.18
N LYS A 155 -25.21 20.70 27.84
CA LYS A 155 -25.93 19.66 27.10
C LYS A 155 -25.23 18.29 27.24
N ALA A 156 -23.90 18.27 27.19
CA ALA A 156 -23.09 17.06 27.34
C ALA A 156 -23.26 16.33 28.69
N THR A 157 -23.52 17.08 29.78
CA THR A 157 -23.58 16.56 31.16
C THR A 157 -24.94 15.95 31.53
N TYR A 158 -26.04 16.38 30.88
CA TYR A 158 -27.41 16.04 31.29
C TYR A 158 -28.21 15.23 30.24
N LEU A 159 -27.59 14.77 29.15
CA LEU A 159 -28.26 13.92 28.16
C LEU A 159 -28.66 12.56 28.78
N PRO A 160 -29.95 12.16 28.70
CA PRO A 160 -30.44 10.93 29.33
C PRO A 160 -30.12 9.65 28.53
N VAL A 161 -29.49 9.79 27.35
CA VAL A 161 -29.11 8.68 26.45
C VAL A 161 -27.61 8.73 26.14
N PRO A 162 -26.99 7.59 25.80
CA PRO A 162 -25.62 7.57 25.29
C PRO A 162 -25.47 8.47 24.06
N TRP A 163 -24.36 9.19 23.95
CA TRP A 163 -24.17 10.14 22.84
C TRP A 163 -22.72 10.21 22.37
N ALA A 164 -22.52 10.62 21.12
CA ALA A 164 -21.21 11.01 20.60
C ALA A 164 -21.32 12.14 19.56
N GLU A 165 -20.28 12.97 19.51
CA GLU A 165 -20.18 14.11 18.60
C GLU A 165 -19.14 13.83 17.50
N PHE A 166 -19.50 14.14 16.24
CA PHE A 166 -18.70 13.83 15.06
C PHE A 166 -18.53 15.05 14.16
N GLU A 167 -17.38 15.18 13.51
CA GLU A 167 -17.14 16.25 12.55
C GLU A 167 -17.90 16.00 11.23
N ALA A 168 -18.72 16.95 10.80
CA ALA A 168 -19.54 16.84 9.59
C ALA A 168 -18.70 16.52 8.34
N GLU A 169 -17.52 17.13 8.21
CA GLU A 169 -16.62 16.88 7.08
C GLU A 169 -16.08 15.45 7.06
N LEU A 170 -15.82 14.84 8.22
CA LEU A 170 -15.31 13.48 8.30
C LEU A 170 -16.42 12.47 7.96
N ILE A 171 -17.65 12.72 8.40
CA ILE A 171 -18.83 11.93 8.01
C ILE A 171 -19.00 11.91 6.49
N LEU A 172 -18.88 13.08 5.84
CA LEU A 172 -19.02 13.18 4.39
C LEU A 172 -17.88 12.50 3.61
N LYS A 173 -16.68 12.42 4.20
CA LYS A 173 -15.52 11.73 3.61
C LYS A 173 -15.55 10.22 3.84
N CYS A 174 -16.07 9.77 4.98
CA CYS A 174 -16.13 8.37 5.38
C CYS A 174 -17.38 8.09 6.24
N PRO A 175 -18.55 7.85 5.64
CA PRO A 175 -19.78 7.64 6.41
C PRO A 175 -19.84 6.26 7.08
N THR A 176 -18.97 5.33 6.70
CA THR A 176 -18.99 3.93 7.17
C THR A 176 -18.22 3.71 8.46
N VAL A 177 -17.29 4.61 8.76
CA VAL A 177 -16.49 4.59 9.97
C VAL A 177 -16.49 6.02 10.52
N LEU A 178 -16.90 6.22 11.76
CA LEU A 178 -17.02 7.55 12.34
C LEU A 178 -15.99 7.73 13.46
N TRP A 179 -15.37 8.90 13.51
CA TRP A 179 -14.39 9.26 14.53
C TRP A 179 -15.04 10.23 15.51
N PRO A 180 -15.39 9.79 16.74
CA PRO A 180 -16.01 10.65 17.71
C PRO A 180 -14.97 11.63 18.22
N ILE A 181 -15.32 12.92 18.21
CA ILE A 181 -14.54 13.98 18.84
C ILE A 181 -14.60 13.81 20.36
N ARG A 182 -15.80 13.46 20.86
CA ARG A 182 -16.09 13.10 22.24
C ARG A 182 -17.35 12.24 22.32
N SER A 183 -17.53 11.53 23.43
CA SER A 183 -18.67 10.67 23.72
C SER A 183 -19.02 10.67 25.21
N GLY A 184 -20.25 10.29 25.55
CA GLY A 184 -20.75 10.27 26.93
C GLY A 184 -21.94 9.30 27.12
N GLY A 185 -22.41 9.16 28.36
CA GLY A 185 -23.63 8.39 28.67
C GLY A 185 -23.53 6.87 28.50
N GLY A 186 -22.32 6.30 28.51
CA GLY A 186 -22.11 4.83 28.43
C GLY A 186 -21.66 4.31 27.07
N TRP A 187 -21.46 5.16 26.06
CA TRP A 187 -20.65 4.80 24.88
C TRP A 187 -19.15 4.85 25.21
N PRO A 188 -18.33 3.92 24.66
CA PRO A 188 -16.89 3.87 24.90
C PRO A 188 -16.25 5.24 24.70
N GLN A 189 -15.47 5.68 25.69
CA GLN A 189 -14.63 6.86 25.55
C GLN A 189 -13.45 6.49 24.63
N PRO A 190 -12.79 7.45 23.96
CA PRO A 190 -11.54 7.20 23.23
C PRO A 190 -10.43 6.52 24.08
N THR A 191 -10.60 6.51 25.40
CA THR A 191 -9.75 5.85 26.39
C THR A 191 -10.08 4.37 26.65
N ASP A 192 -11.23 3.84 26.19
CA ASP A 192 -11.68 2.45 26.38
C ASP A 192 -11.16 1.51 25.27
N CYS A 193 -9.84 1.39 25.16
CA CYS A 193 -9.18 0.64 24.10
C CYS A 193 -9.21 -0.88 24.35
N ASP A 194 -9.79 -1.67 23.45
CA ASP A 194 -9.84 -3.15 23.56
C ASP A 194 -8.47 -3.84 23.45
N HIS A 195 -7.43 -3.11 23.03
CA HIS A 195 -6.05 -3.57 23.09
C HIS A 195 -5.43 -3.34 24.48
N CYS A 196 -5.79 -2.24 25.17
CA CYS A 196 -5.37 -2.01 26.55
C CYS A 196 -6.23 -2.77 27.56
N ARG A 197 -7.52 -2.95 27.28
CA ARG A 197 -8.55 -3.57 28.14
C ARG A 197 -8.21 -4.98 28.66
N PRO A 198 -7.53 -5.87 27.92
CA PRO A 198 -7.07 -7.17 28.42
C PRO A 198 -5.88 -7.05 29.37
N HIS A 199 -5.14 -5.94 29.28
CA HIS A 199 -4.02 -5.59 30.15
C HIS A 199 -4.42 -4.68 31.30
N TRP A 200 -5.65 -4.16 31.28
CA TRP A 200 -6.27 -3.59 32.46
C TRP A 200 -6.52 -4.76 33.40
N ILE A 201 -5.79 -4.79 34.52
CA ILE A 201 -6.13 -5.70 35.61
C ILE A 201 -7.60 -5.41 35.91
N PRO A 202 -8.52 -6.39 35.82
CA PRO A 202 -9.87 -6.15 36.27
C PRO A 202 -9.73 -5.79 37.74
N ILE A 203 -9.97 -4.54 38.10
CA ILE A 203 -9.94 -4.10 39.50
C ILE A 203 -11.12 -4.75 40.27
N ASP A 204 -11.88 -5.65 39.64
CA ASP A 204 -13.08 -6.27 40.20
C ASP A 204 -12.81 -7.15 41.44
N PRO A 205 -11.76 -8.00 41.55
CA PRO A 205 -11.53 -8.76 42.78
C PRO A 205 -11.11 -7.87 43.96
N ALA A 206 -10.22 -6.91 43.72
CA ALA A 206 -9.72 -5.99 44.75
C ALA A 206 -10.79 -4.97 45.17
N VAL A 207 -11.53 -4.38 44.22
CA VAL A 207 -12.63 -3.44 44.49
C VAL A 207 -13.83 -4.14 45.12
N ARG A 208 -14.16 -5.40 44.73
CA ARG A 208 -15.19 -6.18 45.45
C ARG A 208 -14.78 -6.46 46.89
N MET A 209 -13.52 -6.83 47.13
CA MET A 209 -13.04 -7.11 48.47
C MET A 209 -12.98 -5.84 49.36
N ILE A 210 -12.68 -4.67 48.77
CA ILE A 210 -12.71 -3.37 49.45
C ILE A 210 -14.15 -2.91 49.71
N ARG A 211 -15.07 -3.06 48.75
CA ARG A 211 -16.51 -2.77 48.94
C ARG A 211 -17.15 -3.67 50.00
N ALA A 212 -16.76 -4.95 50.06
CA ALA A 212 -17.25 -5.89 51.06
C ALA A 212 -16.84 -5.52 52.49
N LYS A 213 -15.77 -4.74 52.67
CA LYS A 213 -15.24 -4.35 53.97
C LYS A 213 -15.39 -2.85 54.29
N CYS A 214 -15.77 -2.01 53.32
CA CYS A 214 -16.09 -0.59 53.48
C CYS A 214 -17.39 -0.23 52.73
N PRO A 215 -18.56 -0.27 53.41
CA PRO A 215 -19.88 -0.15 52.76
C PRO A 215 -20.16 1.21 52.07
N ARG A 216 -19.30 2.23 52.25
CA ARG A 216 -19.49 3.58 51.67
C ARG A 216 -18.56 3.90 50.49
N PHE A 217 -17.87 2.90 49.93
CA PHE A 217 -16.96 3.08 48.80
C PHE A 217 -17.72 3.27 47.46
N LYS A 218 -17.51 4.41 46.79
CA LYS A 218 -18.02 4.70 45.43
C LYS A 218 -16.85 4.81 44.45
N ALA A 219 -16.88 4.04 43.37
CA ALA A 219 -15.87 4.08 42.31
C ALA A 219 -16.39 4.99 41.20
N HIS A 220 -15.65 6.04 40.86
CA HIS A 220 -15.88 6.89 39.69
C HIS A 220 -14.54 6.96 38.92
N ASP A 221 -14.48 6.27 37.79
CA ASP A 221 -13.36 6.17 36.84
C ASP A 221 -12.04 5.50 37.25
N VAL A 222 -11.39 4.94 36.23
CA VAL A 222 -10.23 4.02 36.29
C VAL A 222 -8.93 4.71 36.75
N HIS A 223 -8.97 6.02 36.98
CA HIS A 223 -7.81 6.81 37.39
C HIS A 223 -7.99 7.58 38.73
N GLU A 224 -9.16 7.56 39.37
CA GLU A 224 -9.37 8.24 40.65
C GLU A 224 -10.13 7.36 41.67
N THR A 225 -9.40 6.77 42.61
CA THR A 225 -9.99 6.06 43.76
C THR A 225 -10.31 7.06 44.87
N ILE A 226 -11.55 7.57 44.90
CA ILE A 226 -11.98 8.53 45.92
C ILE A 226 -12.74 7.82 47.06
N CYS A 227 -12.23 7.93 48.29
CA CYS A 227 -13.02 7.74 49.50
C CYS A 227 -13.35 9.11 50.07
N ALA A 228 -14.63 9.46 50.15
CA ALA A 228 -15.11 10.82 50.41
C ALA A 228 -14.72 11.43 51.79
N ASN A 229 -14.04 10.70 52.68
CA ASN A 229 -13.66 11.21 54.01
C ASN A 229 -12.19 11.01 54.39
N CYS A 230 -11.38 10.23 53.66
CA CYS A 230 -9.93 10.30 53.83
C CYS A 230 -9.40 11.27 52.76
N ARG A 231 -8.72 12.34 53.17
CA ARG A 231 -8.09 13.29 52.26
C ARG A 231 -6.90 12.64 51.55
N PHE A 232 -7.16 11.63 50.71
CA PHE A 232 -6.19 10.97 49.86
C PHE A 232 -6.00 11.84 48.61
N HIS A 233 -5.34 12.98 48.80
CA HIS A 233 -4.87 13.82 47.71
C HIS A 233 -3.35 13.85 47.76
N GLN A 234 -2.72 12.95 47.01
CA GLN A 234 -1.41 13.23 46.44
C GLN A 234 -1.22 12.42 45.17
N ARG A 235 -1.08 13.13 44.04
CA ARG A 235 -0.55 12.60 42.78
C ARG A 235 0.74 11.86 43.11
N ILE A 236 0.85 10.59 42.71
CA ILE A 236 2.13 9.89 42.69
C ILE A 236 3.00 10.65 41.69
N HIS A 237 3.79 11.60 42.18
CA HIS A 237 4.82 12.23 41.39
C HIS A 237 5.98 11.23 41.24
N GLU A 238 6.50 11.19 40.02
CA GLU A 238 7.61 10.35 39.61
C GLU A 238 8.82 10.54 40.55
N GLY A 239 9.30 9.47 41.18
CA GLY A 239 10.69 9.38 41.65
C GLY A 239 11.01 9.42 43.16
N SER A 240 10.10 9.11 44.09
CA SER A 240 10.48 8.93 45.51
C SER A 240 10.33 7.48 45.99
N ASP A 241 11.41 6.91 46.54
CA ASP A 241 11.50 5.53 47.03
C ASP A 241 10.95 5.31 48.47
N GLU A 242 10.21 6.26 49.04
CA GLU A 242 9.59 6.09 50.36
C GLU A 242 8.06 5.98 50.30
N ILE A 243 7.53 4.93 50.93
CA ILE A 243 6.08 4.67 51.03
C ILE A 243 5.51 5.52 52.17
N PRO A 244 4.50 6.39 51.95
CA PRO A 244 3.89 7.14 53.04
C PRO A 244 3.02 6.22 53.92
N HIS A 245 3.16 6.34 55.24
CA HIS A 245 2.30 5.64 56.20
C HIS A 245 0.88 6.23 56.19
N VAL A 246 -0.13 5.39 55.90
CA VAL A 246 -1.55 5.76 55.98
C VAL A 246 -2.07 5.52 57.39
N HIS A 247 -2.46 6.58 58.10
CA HIS A 247 -3.24 6.49 59.34
C HIS A 247 -4.72 6.77 59.05
N CYS A 248 -5.57 5.75 59.21
CA CYS A 248 -7.03 5.89 59.24
C CYS A 248 -7.51 5.67 60.68
N SER A 249 -8.11 6.69 61.28
CA SER A 249 -8.50 6.75 62.70
C SER A 249 -9.72 5.89 63.09
N PHE A 250 -10.27 5.09 62.18
CA PHE A 250 -11.47 4.28 62.41
C PHE A 250 -11.32 2.78 62.09
N LEU A 251 -10.11 2.29 61.83
CA LEU A 251 -9.90 0.85 61.70
C LEU A 251 -9.82 0.20 63.10
N PRO A 252 -10.47 -0.96 63.33
CA PRO A 252 -10.32 -1.69 64.58
C PRO A 252 -8.84 -2.03 64.83
N SER A 253 -8.46 -2.19 66.10
CA SER A 253 -7.10 -2.41 66.61
C SER A 253 -6.33 -3.62 66.05
N GLU A 254 -6.90 -4.36 65.09
CA GLU A 254 -6.27 -5.50 64.40
C GLU A 254 -5.65 -5.14 63.03
N ALA A 255 -5.66 -3.86 62.63
CA ALA A 255 -5.08 -3.38 61.37
C ALA A 255 -3.55 -3.59 61.22
N HIS A 256 -2.85 -3.99 62.30
CA HIS A 256 -1.42 -4.31 62.22
C HIS A 256 -1.13 -5.57 61.39
N LYS A 257 -2.07 -6.53 61.29
CA LYS A 257 -1.91 -7.72 60.42
C LYS A 257 -1.98 -7.39 58.93
N TRP A 258 -2.54 -6.23 58.58
CA TRP A 258 -2.78 -5.83 57.20
C TRP A 258 -1.58 -5.11 56.58
N LYS A 259 -0.63 -4.64 57.40
CA LYS A 259 0.59 -3.97 56.92
C LYS A 259 1.48 -4.95 56.14
N ASP A 260 1.66 -6.17 56.63
CA ASP A 260 2.60 -7.11 56.01
C ASP A 260 2.05 -7.78 54.75
N GLU A 261 0.76 -8.12 54.71
CA GLU A 261 0.13 -8.70 53.52
C GLU A 261 -0.06 -7.64 52.42
N THR A 262 -0.48 -6.41 52.77
CA THR A 262 -0.63 -5.34 51.77
C THR A 262 0.73 -4.85 51.27
N ALA A 263 1.76 -4.81 52.12
CA ALA A 263 3.12 -4.49 51.70
C ALA A 263 3.71 -5.57 50.79
N LYS A 264 3.56 -6.87 51.11
CA LYS A 264 3.95 -7.97 50.22
C LYS A 264 3.23 -7.92 48.87
N MET A 265 1.93 -7.63 48.87
CA MET A 265 1.13 -7.57 47.65
C MET A 265 1.49 -6.34 46.79
N LEU A 266 1.77 -5.19 47.41
CA LEU A 266 2.29 -4.00 46.72
C LEU A 266 3.71 -4.23 46.21
N GLN A 267 4.54 -4.99 46.93
CA GLN A 267 5.89 -5.37 46.50
C GLN A 267 5.83 -6.37 45.34
N GLU A 268 4.89 -7.32 45.33
CA GLU A 268 4.64 -8.21 44.18
C GLU A 268 4.09 -7.44 42.98
N ILE A 269 3.15 -6.51 43.18
CA ILE A 269 2.64 -5.63 42.11
C ILE A 269 3.75 -4.73 41.58
N GLN A 270 4.63 -4.18 42.44
CA GLN A 270 5.82 -3.42 42.05
C GLN A 270 6.85 -4.30 41.35
N THR A 271 7.06 -5.54 41.78
CA THR A 271 8.00 -6.48 41.14
C THR A 271 7.47 -6.95 39.79
N ILE A 272 6.14 -7.09 39.63
CA ILE A 272 5.47 -7.40 38.37
C ILE A 272 5.50 -6.18 37.45
N THR A 273 5.24 -4.96 37.94
CA THR A 273 5.41 -3.73 37.14
C THR A 273 6.87 -3.43 36.80
N TYR A 274 7.83 -3.83 37.64
CA TYR A 274 9.28 -3.69 37.38
C TYR A 274 9.82 -4.77 36.43
N ARG A 275 9.31 -6.01 36.50
CA ARG A 275 9.59 -7.08 35.52
C ARG A 275 8.92 -6.82 34.17
N HIS A 276 7.74 -6.21 34.14
CA HIS A 276 7.09 -5.80 32.88
C HIS A 276 7.70 -4.53 32.27
N ARG A 277 8.27 -3.61 33.08
CA ARG A 277 9.03 -2.45 32.56
C ARG A 277 10.36 -2.81 31.89
N ASN A 278 10.97 -3.95 32.25
CA ASN A 278 12.23 -4.40 31.66
C ASN A 278 12.08 -5.44 30.53
N HIS A 279 10.86 -5.93 30.26
CA HIS A 279 10.58 -6.79 29.09
C HIS A 279 9.93 -6.08 27.90
N TRP A 280 9.63 -4.78 28.03
CA TRP A 280 9.11 -3.95 26.93
C TRP A 280 9.97 -2.70 26.74
N LYS A 281 11.23 -2.93 26.35
CA LYS A 281 11.98 -2.00 25.50
C LYS A 281 12.05 -2.60 24.10
N TRP A 282 10.95 -2.46 23.35
CA TRP A 282 11.06 -2.34 21.89
C TRP A 282 11.02 -0.86 21.56
N SER A 283 12.21 -0.36 21.30
CA SER A 283 12.52 1.00 20.90
C SER A 283 12.07 1.27 19.47
N TYR A 284 11.16 2.23 19.31
CA TYR A 284 11.24 3.17 18.20
C TYR A 284 12.30 4.21 18.58
N HIS A 285 13.58 3.94 18.30
CA HIS A 285 14.63 4.93 18.53
C HIS A 285 14.62 5.97 17.40
N ARG A 286 13.97 7.12 17.64
CA ARG A 286 14.66 8.39 17.40
C ARG A 286 15.72 8.54 18.48
N GLY A 287 16.91 8.96 18.07
CA GLY A 287 18.11 8.90 18.89
C GLY A 287 18.03 9.70 20.19
N GLU A 288 18.20 9.00 21.30
CA GLU A 288 18.87 9.51 22.49
C GLU A 288 19.84 8.43 23.01
N ARG A 289 21.06 8.86 23.34
CA ARG A 289 22.14 8.01 23.82
C ARG A 289 21.79 7.44 25.20
N VAL A 290 21.46 6.15 25.28
CA VAL A 290 21.51 5.42 26.55
C VAL A 290 22.92 4.86 26.72
N ARG A 291 23.72 5.50 27.59
CA ARG A 291 24.90 4.86 28.19
C ARG A 291 24.40 3.81 29.18
N GLY A 292 24.29 2.57 28.73
CA GLY A 292 24.12 1.38 29.56
C GLY A 292 25.05 0.29 29.02
N LYS A 293 25.98 -0.17 29.86
CA LYS A 293 27.02 -1.14 29.52
C LYS A 293 26.41 -2.50 29.15
N ASN A 294 26.13 -2.72 27.87
CA ASN A 294 26.15 -4.05 27.26
C ASN A 294 27.19 -3.98 26.14
N ALA A 295 28.17 -4.89 26.17
CA ALA A 295 29.07 -5.05 25.04
C ALA A 295 28.21 -5.29 23.77
N PRO A 296 28.56 -4.68 22.63
CA PRO A 296 27.79 -4.88 21.39
C PRO A 296 27.73 -6.38 21.07
N GLU A 297 26.53 -6.90 20.82
CA GLU A 297 26.33 -8.21 20.21
C GLU A 297 27.19 -8.23 18.92
N VAL A 298 28.21 -9.08 18.90
CA VAL A 298 29.09 -9.20 17.74
C VAL A 298 28.30 -9.88 16.65
N VAL A 299 27.80 -9.10 15.69
CA VAL A 299 27.18 -9.64 14.47
C VAL A 299 28.27 -10.36 13.69
N GLU A 300 28.21 -11.70 13.67
CA GLU A 300 29.19 -12.52 12.96
C GLU A 300 28.95 -12.43 11.45
N LEU A 301 29.89 -11.80 10.75
CA LEU A 301 29.86 -11.69 9.29
C LEU A 301 30.21 -13.04 8.65
N THR A 302 29.49 -13.43 7.59
CA THR A 302 29.88 -14.62 6.82
C THR A 302 31.22 -14.39 6.12
N LYS A 303 31.92 -15.47 5.76
CA LYS A 303 33.17 -15.38 4.99
C LYS A 303 32.98 -14.61 3.68
N GLU A 304 31.84 -14.82 3.01
CA GLU A 304 31.48 -14.12 1.77
C GLU A 304 31.31 -12.61 2.00
N GLN A 305 30.63 -12.21 3.09
CA GLN A 305 30.45 -10.81 3.47
C GLN A 305 31.80 -10.14 3.81
N GLN A 306 32.67 -10.83 4.55
CA GLN A 306 34.00 -10.34 4.91
C GLN A 306 34.86 -10.08 3.66
N GLN A 307 34.82 -10.98 2.68
CA GLN A 307 35.55 -10.82 1.41
C GLN A 307 35.08 -9.58 0.63
N ILE A 308 33.76 -9.34 0.57
CA ILE A 308 33.20 -8.17 -0.12
C ILE A 308 33.58 -6.87 0.58
N ILE A 309 33.53 -6.84 1.92
CA ILE A 309 33.88 -5.66 2.72
C ILE A 309 35.36 -5.30 2.54
N ALA A 310 36.23 -6.29 2.39
CA ALA A 310 37.67 -6.11 2.18
C ALA A 310 38.05 -5.79 0.72
N ALA A 311 37.12 -5.86 -0.23
CA ALA A 311 37.42 -5.69 -1.66
C ALA A 311 37.83 -4.26 -2.01
N THR A 312 38.91 -4.15 -2.81
CA THR A 312 39.48 -2.87 -3.26
C THR A 312 39.35 -2.64 -4.76
N ASP A 313 38.65 -3.53 -5.48
CA ASP A 313 38.44 -3.46 -6.92
C ASP A 313 37.82 -2.12 -7.34
N SER A 314 38.31 -1.56 -8.46
CA SER A 314 37.75 -0.33 -9.03
C SER A 314 36.30 -0.52 -9.50
N ILE A 315 35.96 -1.71 -9.99
CA ILE A 315 34.61 -2.14 -10.32
C ILE A 315 34.36 -3.48 -9.62
N LEU A 316 33.52 -3.44 -8.60
CA LEU A 316 33.15 -4.58 -7.77
C LEU A 316 31.75 -5.07 -8.18
N ARG A 317 31.61 -6.35 -8.56
CA ARG A 317 30.31 -6.99 -8.79
C ARG A 317 30.00 -8.01 -7.70
N VAL A 318 28.82 -7.87 -7.12
CA VAL A 318 28.28 -8.76 -6.08
C VAL A 318 26.97 -9.38 -6.55
N THR A 319 27.00 -10.68 -6.79
CA THR A 319 25.82 -11.51 -7.03
C THR A 319 25.27 -11.94 -5.68
N ALA A 320 24.14 -11.38 -5.26
CA ALA A 320 23.63 -11.61 -3.92
C ALA A 320 22.18 -12.09 -3.94
N TYR A 321 22.02 -13.36 -3.58
CA TYR A 321 20.74 -14.05 -3.61
C TYR A 321 19.73 -13.46 -2.61
N ALA A 322 18.47 -13.88 -2.71
CA ALA A 322 17.41 -13.43 -1.83
C ALA A 322 17.75 -13.66 -0.35
N GLY A 323 17.59 -12.62 0.47
CA GLY A 323 17.74 -12.72 1.93
C GLY A 323 19.18 -12.74 2.45
N THR A 324 20.20 -12.52 1.61
CA THR A 324 21.63 -12.65 2.00
C THR A 324 22.25 -11.44 2.72
N GLY A 325 21.45 -10.42 3.01
CA GLY A 325 21.93 -9.24 3.73
C GLY A 325 22.67 -8.21 2.87
N LYS A 326 22.41 -8.14 1.55
CA LYS A 326 22.95 -7.12 0.61
C LYS A 326 23.19 -5.74 1.23
N THR A 327 22.12 -5.10 1.69
CA THR A 327 22.15 -3.73 2.23
C THR A 327 23.00 -3.63 3.50
N PHE A 328 23.00 -4.68 4.33
CA PHE A 328 23.82 -4.75 5.53
C PHE A 328 25.32 -4.86 5.17
N THR A 329 25.69 -5.77 4.28
CA THR A 329 27.07 -5.92 3.77
C THR A 329 27.59 -4.60 3.17
N LEU A 330 26.75 -3.92 2.38
CA LEU A 330 27.08 -2.62 1.80
C LEU A 330 27.26 -1.53 2.86
N SER A 331 26.45 -1.53 3.92
CA SER A 331 26.58 -0.60 5.05
C SER A 331 27.91 -0.81 5.78
N GLU A 332 28.29 -2.05 6.08
CA GLU A 332 29.58 -2.37 6.71
C GLU A 332 30.77 -1.95 5.83
N MET A 333 30.68 -2.18 4.52
CA MET A 333 31.72 -1.76 3.57
C MET A 333 31.98 -0.24 3.59
N VAL A 334 30.94 0.58 3.71
CA VAL A 334 31.07 2.06 3.68
C VAL A 334 31.36 2.69 5.04
N LYS A 335 31.08 1.99 6.15
CA LYS A 335 31.44 2.45 7.51
C LYS A 335 32.95 2.66 7.66
N ASN A 336 33.75 1.81 7.01
CA ASN A 336 35.21 1.89 7.03
C ASN A 336 35.79 2.94 6.07
N LYS A 337 34.95 3.74 5.40
CA LYS A 337 35.35 4.78 4.44
C LYS A 337 34.71 6.15 4.77
N PRO A 338 34.93 6.72 5.97
CA PRO A 338 34.23 7.91 6.45
C PRO A 338 34.61 9.21 5.71
N HIS A 339 35.76 9.26 5.04
CA HIS A 339 36.24 10.45 4.33
C HIS A 339 35.85 10.49 2.85
N SER A 340 35.31 9.40 2.30
CA SER A 340 34.92 9.31 0.90
C SER A 340 33.56 9.96 0.66
N GLN A 341 33.39 10.61 -0.49
CA GLN A 341 32.08 11.02 -0.99
C GLN A 341 31.40 9.80 -1.62
N ILE A 342 30.37 9.26 -0.96
CA ILE A 342 29.72 8.00 -1.35
C ILE A 342 28.29 8.27 -1.84
N LEU A 343 27.96 7.73 -3.01
CA LEU A 343 26.62 7.72 -3.58
C LEU A 343 26.07 6.30 -3.58
N TYR A 344 24.92 6.09 -2.95
CA TYR A 344 24.14 4.86 -3.04
C TYR A 344 22.91 5.08 -3.95
N LEU A 345 22.80 4.25 -4.98
CA LEU A 345 21.76 4.27 -5.99
C LEU A 345 20.89 3.03 -5.90
N ALA A 346 19.59 3.23 -6.03
CA ALA A 346 18.61 2.15 -6.20
C ALA A 346 17.54 2.55 -7.24
N PHE A 347 16.80 1.57 -7.76
CA PHE A 347 15.79 1.83 -8.78
C PHE A 347 14.51 2.49 -8.25
N ASN A 348 14.14 2.27 -6.98
CA ASN A 348 12.91 2.80 -6.39
C ASN A 348 13.11 3.44 -5.01
N LYS A 349 12.14 4.27 -4.60
CA LYS A 349 12.18 5.01 -3.32
C LYS A 349 12.04 4.11 -2.09
N ALA A 350 11.36 2.95 -2.21
CA ALA A 350 11.18 2.04 -1.07
C ALA A 350 12.53 1.43 -0.63
N ILE A 351 13.38 1.05 -1.58
CA ILE A 351 14.76 0.59 -1.31
C ILE A 351 15.57 1.70 -0.64
N ILE A 352 15.49 2.94 -1.16
CA ILE A 352 16.17 4.08 -0.54
C ILE A 352 15.73 4.31 0.90
N LYS A 353 14.42 4.24 1.18
CA LYS A 353 13.90 4.38 2.55
C LYS A 353 14.40 3.27 3.47
N ARG A 354 14.47 2.03 2.99
CA ARG A 354 15.00 0.88 3.74
C ARG A 354 16.51 1.01 3.98
N ALA A 355 17.28 1.36 2.95
CA ALA A 355 18.72 1.56 3.07
C ALA A 355 19.05 2.70 4.04
N ALA A 356 18.26 3.77 4.07
CA ALA A 356 18.48 4.91 4.97
C ALA A 356 18.43 4.54 6.47
N THR A 357 17.83 3.42 6.86
CA THR A 357 17.81 2.98 8.27
C THR A 357 19.12 2.30 8.69
N GLN A 358 19.91 1.82 7.73
CA GLN A 358 21.14 1.05 7.98
C GLN A 358 22.40 1.79 7.53
N MET A 359 22.28 2.65 6.51
CA MET A 359 23.42 3.35 5.91
C MET A 359 23.94 4.48 6.82
N PRO A 360 25.27 4.68 6.89
CA PRO A 360 25.85 5.82 7.58
C PRO A 360 25.42 7.17 6.99
N LYS A 361 25.45 8.23 7.80
CA LYS A 361 24.99 9.57 7.43
C LYS A 361 25.80 10.24 6.30
N HIS A 362 27.06 9.85 6.10
CA HIS A 362 27.91 10.41 5.04
C HIS A 362 27.62 9.82 3.65
N VAL A 363 26.76 8.80 3.57
CA VAL A 363 26.34 8.20 2.30
C VAL A 363 25.16 8.99 1.74
N THR A 364 25.28 9.47 0.51
CA THR A 364 24.17 10.10 -0.21
C THR A 364 23.30 9.00 -0.82
N LEU A 365 22.03 8.91 -0.42
CA LEU A 365 21.08 7.95 -0.99
C LEU A 365 20.16 8.62 -2.01
N LYS A 366 20.11 8.12 -3.25
CA LYS A 366 19.24 8.64 -4.31
C LYS A 366 18.68 7.51 -5.18
N THR A 367 17.47 7.69 -5.72
CA THR A 367 17.09 6.88 -6.88
C THR A 367 17.80 7.38 -8.12
N ILE A 368 18.04 6.53 -9.11
CA ILE A 368 18.69 6.91 -10.38
C ILE A 368 17.92 8.04 -11.07
N HIS A 369 16.59 7.91 -11.17
CA HIS A 369 15.73 8.97 -11.68
C HIS A 369 15.86 10.26 -10.88
N SER A 370 15.92 10.21 -9.53
CA SER A 370 16.12 11.42 -8.73
C SER A 370 17.50 12.06 -8.93
N LEU A 371 18.54 11.25 -9.17
CA LEU A 371 19.88 11.74 -9.49
C LEU A 371 19.86 12.47 -10.85
N ALA A 372 19.33 11.83 -11.89
CA ALA A 372 19.17 12.43 -13.22
C ALA A 372 18.31 13.69 -13.16
N TYR A 373 17.22 13.66 -12.40
CA TYR A 373 16.31 14.79 -12.23
C TYR A 373 16.98 16.01 -11.61
N ASN A 374 17.94 15.83 -10.70
CA ASN A 374 18.68 16.96 -10.12
C ASN A 374 19.61 17.64 -11.13
N GLN A 375 20.03 16.91 -12.16
CA GLN A 375 20.85 17.45 -13.25
C GLN A 375 19.99 17.98 -14.40
N PHE A 376 18.74 17.51 -14.48
CA PHE A 376 17.73 17.98 -15.39
C PHE A 376 17.12 19.30 -14.88
N LYS A 377 17.20 20.38 -15.67
CA LYS A 377 16.68 21.72 -15.29
C LYS A 377 15.14 21.76 -15.33
N ARG A 378 14.49 21.05 -14.39
CA ARG A 378 13.03 20.83 -14.24
C ARG A 378 12.14 22.04 -14.49
N ARG A 379 12.55 23.25 -14.05
CA ARG A 379 11.71 24.46 -14.13
C ARG A 379 11.32 24.83 -15.57
N LYS A 380 11.96 24.23 -16.58
CA LYS A 380 11.71 24.48 -18.00
C LYS A 380 10.91 23.39 -18.71
N PHE A 381 10.50 22.30 -18.04
CA PHE A 381 9.87 21.16 -18.71
C PHE A 381 8.62 20.65 -17.98
N LYS A 382 7.61 20.26 -18.77
CA LYS A 382 6.46 19.49 -18.31
C LYS A 382 6.82 18.00 -18.35
N VAL A 383 6.76 17.33 -17.19
CA VAL A 383 7.13 15.90 -17.06
C VAL A 383 5.90 15.05 -16.80
N GLU A 384 5.51 14.21 -17.77
CA GLU A 384 4.33 13.33 -17.73
C GLU A 384 4.56 12.09 -18.60
N GLU A 385 3.77 11.04 -18.40
CA GLU A 385 3.78 9.86 -19.27
C GLU A 385 3.26 10.17 -20.68
N LEU A 386 3.84 9.52 -21.69
CA LEU A 386 3.33 9.60 -23.06
C LEU A 386 2.30 8.47 -23.28
N THR A 387 1.12 8.84 -23.75
CA THR A 387 0.02 7.90 -24.03
C THR A 387 -0.46 8.08 -25.46
N VAL A 388 -1.02 7.04 -26.09
CA VAL A 388 -1.61 7.12 -27.45
C VAL A 388 -2.59 8.30 -27.59
N PRO A 389 -3.56 8.52 -26.67
CA PRO A 389 -4.48 9.65 -26.78
C PRO A 389 -3.78 11.02 -26.73
N THR A 390 -2.79 11.17 -25.85
CA THR A 390 -2.00 12.41 -25.74
C THR A 390 -1.23 12.67 -27.03
N LEU A 391 -0.63 11.64 -27.62
CA LEU A 391 0.11 11.76 -28.87
C LEU A 391 -0.82 12.16 -30.03
N LEU A 392 -1.93 11.44 -30.21
CA LEU A 392 -2.89 11.68 -31.31
C LEU A 392 -3.59 13.04 -31.23
N ARG A 393 -3.77 13.60 -30.04
CA ARG A 393 -4.32 14.95 -29.85
C ARG A 393 -3.32 16.04 -30.24
N THR A 394 -2.03 15.73 -30.18
CA THR A 394 -0.96 16.72 -30.27
C THR A 394 -0.29 16.73 -31.64
N VAL A 395 -0.13 15.56 -32.25
CA VAL A 395 0.50 15.37 -33.55
C VAL A 395 -0.52 14.79 -34.52
N ARG A 396 -0.68 15.43 -35.67
CA ARG A 396 -1.52 14.89 -36.74
C ARG A 396 -0.75 13.92 -37.62
N PHE A 397 -1.34 12.75 -37.83
CA PHE A 397 -0.86 11.72 -38.76
C PHE A 397 -1.82 11.61 -39.95
N ASP A 398 -2.02 12.71 -40.68
CA ASP A 398 -3.03 12.78 -41.76
C ASP A 398 -2.69 11.89 -42.95
N TRP A 399 -1.42 11.54 -43.09
CA TRP A 399 -0.91 10.62 -44.11
C TRP A 399 -1.20 9.14 -43.77
N ILE A 400 -1.75 8.85 -42.58
CA ILE A 400 -2.19 7.52 -42.15
C ILE A 400 -3.70 7.44 -42.17
N GLU A 401 -4.22 6.31 -42.68
CA GLU A 401 -5.62 5.96 -42.57
C GLU A 401 -6.12 6.01 -41.12
N LYS A 402 -7.34 6.51 -40.92
CA LYS A 402 -7.85 6.85 -39.58
C LYS A 402 -7.88 5.65 -38.61
N ASN A 403 -8.16 4.45 -39.11
CA ASN A 403 -8.16 3.17 -38.39
C ASN A 403 -6.75 2.70 -37.96
N LEU A 404 -5.69 3.11 -38.66
CA LEU A 404 -4.31 2.72 -38.35
C LEU A 404 -3.58 3.71 -37.45
N ARG A 405 -4.16 4.88 -37.16
CA ARG A 405 -3.53 5.91 -36.31
C ARG A 405 -3.21 5.42 -34.89
N ASN A 406 -4.08 4.60 -34.29
CA ASN A 406 -3.82 4.02 -32.97
C ASN A 406 -2.61 3.08 -33.00
N HIS A 407 -2.53 2.21 -34.03
CA HIS A 407 -1.41 1.29 -34.25
C HIS A 407 -0.08 2.05 -34.40
N HIS A 408 -0.06 3.06 -35.27
CA HIS A 408 1.12 3.89 -35.51
C HIS A 408 1.60 4.63 -34.26
N ALA A 409 0.66 5.27 -33.55
CA ALA A 409 0.98 5.99 -32.32
C ALA A 409 1.48 5.06 -31.21
N HIS A 410 0.99 3.81 -31.14
CA HIS A 410 1.49 2.81 -30.21
C HIS A 410 2.92 2.39 -30.57
N ALA A 411 3.17 2.05 -31.84
CA ALA A 411 4.49 1.66 -32.31
C ALA A 411 5.55 2.75 -32.07
N ILE A 412 5.20 4.03 -32.27
CA ILE A 412 6.06 5.17 -31.91
C ILE A 412 6.42 5.16 -30.43
N ILE A 413 5.43 4.98 -29.55
CA ILE A 413 5.64 5.01 -28.09
C ILE A 413 6.56 3.87 -27.67
N ASP A 414 6.34 2.65 -28.20
CA ASP A 414 7.18 1.50 -27.92
C ASP A 414 8.61 1.71 -28.43
N THR A 415 8.78 2.26 -29.64
CA THR A 415 10.10 2.61 -30.18
C THR A 415 10.83 3.62 -29.29
N LEU A 416 10.12 4.62 -28.77
CA LEU A 416 10.69 5.59 -27.83
C LEU A 416 11.06 4.94 -26.49
N HIS A 417 10.25 4.03 -25.95
CA HIS A 417 10.58 3.29 -24.73
C HIS A 417 11.82 2.41 -24.91
N GLN A 418 11.93 1.69 -26.03
CA GLN A 418 13.14 0.91 -26.35
C GLN A 418 14.37 1.81 -26.45
N PHE A 419 14.24 2.98 -27.08
CA PHE A 419 15.32 3.96 -27.13
C PHE A 419 15.70 4.51 -25.75
N TRP A 420 14.73 4.90 -24.92
CA TRP A 420 15.04 5.45 -23.59
C TRP A 420 15.69 4.42 -22.67
N ALA A 421 15.38 3.14 -22.83
CA ALA A 421 16.02 2.06 -22.10
C ALA A 421 17.43 1.72 -22.61
N SER A 422 17.71 1.85 -23.91
CA SER A 422 18.96 1.39 -24.53
C SER A 422 20.20 2.22 -24.16
N ALA A 423 21.40 1.66 -24.37
CA ALA A 423 22.66 2.39 -24.23
C ALA A 423 23.01 3.29 -25.44
N GLU A 424 22.26 3.19 -26.52
CA GLU A 424 22.48 3.91 -27.79
C GLU A 424 22.30 5.42 -27.65
N ASN A 425 23.05 6.23 -28.41
CA ASN A 425 22.88 7.69 -28.33
C ASN A 425 21.78 8.23 -29.26
N GLU A 426 21.38 7.47 -30.28
CA GLU A 426 20.44 7.90 -31.31
C GLU A 426 19.36 6.84 -31.59
N LEU A 427 18.22 7.29 -32.12
CA LEU A 427 17.12 6.42 -32.56
C LEU A 427 17.47 5.71 -33.86
N THR A 428 17.51 4.38 -33.83
CA THR A 428 17.81 3.51 -34.99
C THR A 428 16.65 2.54 -35.25
N SER A 429 16.66 1.89 -36.42
CA SER A 429 15.64 0.89 -36.79
C SER A 429 15.66 -0.34 -35.88
N ALA A 430 16.77 -0.63 -35.20
CA ALA A 430 16.88 -1.73 -34.23
C ALA A 430 16.00 -1.55 -32.98
N MET A 431 15.39 -0.37 -32.79
CA MET A 431 14.48 -0.05 -31.68
C MET A 431 13.01 -0.11 -32.09
N LEU A 432 12.71 -0.48 -33.34
CA LEU A 432 11.35 -0.75 -33.75
C LEU A 432 10.88 -2.04 -33.05
N PRO A 433 9.66 -2.07 -32.52
CA PRO A 433 9.12 -3.32 -31.98
C PRO A 433 8.98 -4.36 -33.10
N ASP A 434 9.20 -5.63 -32.78
CA ASP A 434 9.22 -6.71 -33.78
C ASP A 434 7.94 -6.78 -34.63
N TYR A 435 6.78 -6.50 -34.01
CA TYR A 435 5.49 -6.47 -34.71
C TYR A 435 5.39 -5.35 -35.76
N ALA A 436 6.19 -4.28 -35.65
CA ALA A 436 6.18 -3.19 -36.63
C ALA A 436 6.78 -3.62 -37.97
N ASN A 437 7.43 -4.79 -38.05
CA ASN A 437 7.91 -5.37 -39.31
C ASN A 437 6.76 -5.86 -40.23
N ASP A 438 5.54 -6.01 -39.70
CA ASP A 438 4.36 -6.28 -40.55
C ASP A 438 3.98 -5.03 -41.36
N THR A 439 4.56 -4.93 -42.55
CA THR A 439 4.34 -3.82 -43.48
C THR A 439 2.91 -3.70 -44.01
N THR A 440 2.03 -4.68 -43.76
CA THR A 440 0.61 -4.58 -44.11
C THR A 440 -0.17 -3.70 -43.15
N VAL A 441 0.31 -3.56 -41.91
CA VAL A 441 -0.31 -2.76 -40.85
C VAL A 441 0.53 -1.52 -40.52
N PHE A 442 1.85 -1.64 -40.61
CA PHE A 442 2.81 -0.63 -40.16
C PHE A 442 3.68 -0.09 -41.29
N ALA A 443 4.20 1.11 -41.09
CA ALA A 443 5.21 1.72 -41.97
C ALA A 443 6.49 2.01 -41.15
N PRO A 444 7.42 1.04 -41.03
CA PRO A 444 8.64 1.14 -40.19
C PRO A 444 9.40 2.46 -40.32
N ASP A 445 9.68 2.88 -41.55
CA ASP A 445 10.46 4.10 -41.82
C ASP A 445 9.73 5.36 -41.31
N LEU A 446 8.41 5.37 -41.43
CA LEU A 446 7.58 6.49 -41.01
C LEU A 446 7.39 6.50 -39.49
N ILE A 447 7.33 5.33 -38.84
CA ILE A 447 7.36 5.20 -37.38
C ILE A 447 8.67 5.77 -36.85
N LEU A 448 9.81 5.36 -37.41
CA LEU A 448 11.12 5.85 -36.98
C LEU A 448 11.29 7.35 -37.23
N ARG A 449 10.84 7.86 -38.39
CA ARG A 449 10.83 9.30 -38.70
C ARG A 449 10.03 10.08 -37.65
N ASP A 450 8.83 9.63 -37.34
CA ASP A 450 7.94 10.33 -36.42
C ASP A 450 8.41 10.20 -34.97
N ALA A 451 8.98 9.06 -34.56
CA ALA A 451 9.62 8.89 -33.26
C ALA A 451 10.78 9.89 -33.08
N ARG A 452 11.64 10.08 -34.10
CA ARG A 452 12.69 11.10 -34.09
C ARG A 452 12.12 12.52 -33.96
N ARG A 453 11.07 12.83 -34.71
CA ARG A 453 10.39 14.13 -34.63
C ARG A 453 9.82 14.39 -33.22
N ILE A 454 9.13 13.41 -32.64
CA ILE A 454 8.52 13.50 -31.31
C ILE A 454 9.59 13.61 -30.24
N TRP A 455 10.68 12.85 -30.36
CA TRP A 455 11.83 12.98 -29.48
C TRP A 455 12.39 14.39 -29.54
N GLY A 456 12.62 14.95 -30.72
CA GLY A 456 13.08 16.35 -30.87
C GLY A 456 12.17 17.37 -30.19
N ILE A 457 10.85 17.21 -30.32
CA ILE A 457 9.86 18.06 -29.62
C ILE A 457 10.01 17.94 -28.10
N MET A 458 10.15 16.73 -27.55
CA MET A 458 10.32 16.52 -26.11
C MET A 458 11.60 17.14 -25.53
N GLN A 459 12.63 17.36 -26.36
CA GLN A 459 13.90 17.96 -25.94
C GLN A 459 13.85 19.51 -25.96
N ASP A 460 12.90 20.11 -26.68
CA ASP A 460 12.78 21.56 -26.79
C ASP A 460 12.17 22.17 -25.54
N VAL A 461 12.94 23.02 -24.86
CA VAL A 461 12.49 23.76 -23.65
C VAL A 461 11.36 24.75 -23.95
N ASN A 462 11.15 25.13 -25.21
CA ASN A 462 10.13 26.10 -25.62
C ASN A 462 8.88 25.40 -26.17
N ASP A 463 8.91 24.08 -26.38
CA ASP A 463 7.78 23.31 -26.89
C ASP A 463 7.20 22.41 -25.78
N HIS A 464 6.01 22.76 -25.31
CA HIS A 464 5.33 22.01 -24.24
C HIS A 464 4.16 21.16 -24.74
N ARG A 465 4.04 20.99 -26.07
CA ARG A 465 2.96 20.22 -26.68
C ARG A 465 3.04 18.75 -26.27
N ILE A 466 4.24 18.17 -26.31
CA ILE A 466 4.51 16.80 -25.89
C ILE A 466 5.38 16.86 -24.63
N PRO A 467 4.93 16.29 -23.50
CA PRO A 467 5.73 16.27 -22.28
C PRO A 467 6.94 15.35 -22.45
N ILE A 468 8.03 15.68 -21.76
CA ILE A 468 9.14 14.73 -21.60
C ILE A 468 8.75 13.68 -20.55
N THR A 469 9.03 12.41 -20.81
CA THR A 469 8.73 11.33 -19.87
C THR A 469 9.82 11.20 -18.80
N TYR A 470 9.56 10.39 -17.77
CA TYR A 470 10.55 10.12 -16.73
C TYR A 470 11.81 9.45 -17.29
N ASP A 471 11.63 8.48 -18.18
CA ASP A 471 12.74 7.79 -18.85
C ASP A 471 13.35 8.66 -19.96
N GLY A 472 12.57 9.55 -20.58
CA GLY A 472 13.05 10.53 -21.55
C GLY A 472 14.12 11.46 -20.95
N TYR A 473 13.87 12.09 -19.80
CA TYR A 473 14.90 12.95 -19.21
C TYR A 473 16.11 12.15 -18.71
N LEU A 474 15.89 10.92 -18.20
CA LEU A 474 16.97 10.03 -17.80
C LEU A 474 17.85 9.71 -19.02
N LYS A 475 17.25 9.39 -20.17
CA LYS A 475 17.98 9.17 -21.43
C LYS A 475 18.80 10.39 -21.84
N GLN A 476 18.26 11.61 -21.75
CA GLN A 476 19.03 12.82 -22.06
C GLN A 476 20.27 12.96 -21.17
N ILE A 477 20.12 12.70 -19.87
CA ILE A 477 21.25 12.76 -18.93
C ILE A 477 22.24 11.63 -19.21
N ALA A 478 21.75 10.42 -19.49
CA ALA A 478 22.60 9.27 -19.78
C ALA A 478 23.46 9.47 -21.03
N VAL A 479 22.90 10.04 -22.10
CA VAL A 479 23.64 10.39 -23.33
C VAL A 479 24.73 11.43 -23.05
N ARG A 480 24.40 12.49 -22.28
CA ARG A 480 25.37 13.51 -21.86
C ARG A 480 26.44 12.97 -20.89
N ALA A 481 26.08 11.96 -20.10
CA ALA A 481 26.90 11.30 -19.10
C ALA A 481 27.75 12.26 -18.22
N PRO A 482 27.15 13.27 -17.57
CA PRO A 482 27.91 14.22 -16.76
C PRO A 482 28.64 13.51 -15.61
N LYS A 483 29.82 14.05 -15.27
CA LYS A 483 30.65 13.55 -14.17
C LYS A 483 29.95 13.75 -12.82
N LEU A 484 29.92 12.69 -12.01
CA LEU A 484 29.36 12.70 -10.67
C LEU A 484 30.44 12.99 -9.61
N PRO A 485 30.21 13.91 -8.66
CA PRO A 485 31.21 14.32 -7.67
C PRO A 485 31.27 13.34 -6.48
N TYR A 486 31.45 12.04 -6.75
CA TYR A 486 31.57 10.99 -5.74
C TYR A 486 32.78 10.12 -6.04
N ASP A 487 33.44 9.67 -4.97
CA ASP A 487 34.59 8.76 -5.03
C ASP A 487 34.14 7.30 -5.14
N ILE A 488 32.96 6.99 -4.60
CA ILE A 488 32.37 5.65 -4.59
C ILE A 488 30.90 5.73 -5.02
N ILE A 489 30.52 4.92 -5.99
CA ILE A 489 29.15 4.80 -6.48
C ILE A 489 28.70 3.36 -6.28
N ILE A 490 27.72 3.17 -5.40
CA ILE A 490 27.09 1.89 -5.12
C ILE A 490 25.75 1.85 -5.86
N VAL A 491 25.48 0.74 -6.52
CA VAL A 491 24.28 0.52 -7.32
C VAL A 491 23.65 -0.78 -6.85
N ASP A 492 22.51 -0.67 -6.16
CA ASP A 492 21.74 -1.81 -5.66
C ASP A 492 20.63 -2.20 -6.63
N GLU A 493 20.26 -3.48 -6.61
CA GLU A 493 19.33 -4.14 -7.54
C GLU A 493 19.65 -3.84 -9.01
N VAL A 494 20.93 -3.98 -9.39
CA VAL A 494 21.41 -3.58 -10.73
C VAL A 494 20.68 -4.27 -11.88
N GLN A 495 20.15 -5.48 -11.65
CA GLN A 495 19.37 -6.22 -12.64
C GLN A 495 18.05 -5.53 -13.04
N ASP A 496 17.58 -4.52 -12.29
CA ASP A 496 16.38 -3.74 -12.60
C ASP A 496 16.70 -2.40 -13.28
N ILE A 497 17.97 -2.14 -13.57
CA ILE A 497 18.43 -0.88 -14.16
C ILE A 497 18.47 -0.99 -15.68
N THR A 498 17.98 0.04 -16.36
CA THR A 498 18.03 0.12 -17.82
C THR A 498 19.47 0.26 -18.33
N PRO A 499 19.80 -0.30 -19.51
CA PRO A 499 21.10 -0.09 -20.15
C PRO A 499 21.54 1.38 -20.25
N ALA A 500 20.62 2.32 -20.49
CA ALA A 500 20.90 3.75 -20.50
C ALA A 500 21.49 4.24 -19.17
N ALA A 501 20.84 3.90 -18.06
CA ALA A 501 21.29 4.29 -16.73
C ALA A 501 22.61 3.62 -16.35
N LEU A 502 22.77 2.32 -16.65
CA LEU A 502 24.02 1.62 -16.39
C LEU A 502 25.17 2.23 -17.20
N HIS A 503 24.96 2.55 -18.48
CA HIS A 503 25.97 3.18 -19.33
C HIS A 503 26.46 4.51 -18.77
N TRP A 504 25.56 5.33 -18.22
CA TRP A 504 25.94 6.58 -17.54
C TRP A 504 26.85 6.34 -16.33
N ILE A 505 26.53 5.33 -15.51
CA ILE A 505 27.30 5.02 -14.31
C ILE A 505 28.66 4.41 -14.69
N LEU A 506 28.71 3.52 -15.67
CA LEU A 506 29.95 2.90 -16.16
C LEU A 506 30.96 3.92 -16.69
N ARG A 507 30.51 5.09 -17.15
CA ARG A 507 31.37 6.22 -17.58
C ARG A 507 32.01 7.00 -16.44
N GLN A 508 31.62 6.76 -15.19
CA GLN A 508 32.22 7.41 -14.00
C GLN A 508 33.55 6.74 -13.62
N LYS A 509 34.52 6.74 -14.55
CA LYS A 509 35.81 6.03 -14.41
C LYS A 509 36.71 6.55 -13.29
N HIS A 510 36.42 7.73 -12.75
CA HIS A 510 37.15 8.32 -11.63
C HIS A 510 36.72 7.76 -10.27
N ALA A 511 35.59 7.05 -10.18
CA ALA A 511 35.02 6.55 -8.94
C ALA A 511 35.16 5.02 -8.85
N GLN A 512 35.28 4.50 -7.63
CA GLN A 512 35.04 3.08 -7.35
C GLN A 512 33.56 2.78 -7.60
N GLN A 513 33.24 1.72 -8.33
CA GLN A 513 31.87 1.34 -8.66
C GLN A 513 31.56 -0.01 -8.01
N VAL A 514 30.45 -0.09 -7.27
CA VAL A 514 30.01 -1.32 -6.63
C VAL A 514 28.61 -1.65 -7.12
N TYR A 515 28.48 -2.74 -7.86
CA TYR A 515 27.21 -3.20 -8.41
C TYR A 515 26.75 -4.44 -7.64
N VAL A 516 25.59 -4.35 -7.03
CA VAL A 516 24.97 -5.44 -6.27
C VAL A 516 23.63 -5.77 -6.87
N GLY A 517 23.34 -7.05 -7.00
CA GLY A 517 22.08 -7.50 -7.55
C GLY A 517 21.87 -8.99 -7.44
N ASP A 518 20.66 -9.41 -7.75
CA ASP A 518 20.29 -10.82 -7.85
C ASP A 518 19.83 -11.10 -9.29
N PRO A 519 20.64 -11.79 -10.11
CA PRO A 519 20.29 -12.05 -11.51
C PRO A 519 19.01 -12.89 -11.63
N PHE A 520 18.67 -13.65 -10.58
CA PHE A 520 17.48 -14.48 -10.53
C PHE A 520 16.22 -13.72 -10.11
N GLN A 521 16.36 -12.46 -9.65
CA GLN A 521 15.20 -11.58 -9.40
C GLN A 521 14.94 -10.61 -10.55
N ALA A 522 15.58 -10.76 -11.70
CA ALA A 522 15.34 -9.92 -12.87
C ALA A 522 13.99 -10.27 -13.51
N ILE A 523 12.92 -9.59 -13.09
CA ILE A 523 11.52 -9.80 -13.53
C ILE A 523 10.86 -8.53 -14.10
N TYR A 524 11.64 -7.48 -14.38
CA TYR A 524 11.15 -6.25 -15.03
C TYR A 524 11.65 -6.10 -16.47
N GLN A 525 11.88 -7.23 -17.18
CA GLN A 525 12.42 -7.22 -18.54
C GLN A 525 11.53 -6.42 -19.52
N PHE A 526 10.21 -6.43 -19.32
CA PHE A 526 9.25 -5.61 -20.06
C PHE A 526 9.48 -4.09 -19.96
N ARG A 527 10.31 -3.60 -19.03
CA ARG A 527 10.74 -2.18 -18.94
C ARG A 527 12.05 -1.90 -19.69
N GLY A 528 12.54 -2.85 -20.48
CA GLY A 528 13.83 -2.78 -21.16
C GLY A 528 15.04 -3.04 -20.25
N ALA A 529 14.82 -3.57 -19.03
CA ALA A 529 15.89 -4.04 -18.16
C ALA A 529 16.37 -5.41 -18.67
N ILE A 530 17.54 -5.46 -19.30
CA ILE A 530 18.24 -6.72 -19.62
C ILE A 530 18.88 -7.23 -18.32
N ASN A 531 19.29 -8.51 -18.22
CA ASN A 531 20.11 -8.99 -17.09
C ASN A 531 21.51 -8.34 -17.11
N THR A 532 21.52 -7.04 -16.81
CA THR A 532 22.64 -6.10 -16.93
C THR A 532 23.80 -6.47 -16.01
N LEU A 533 23.53 -7.19 -14.91
CA LEU A 533 24.55 -7.71 -13.99
C LEU A 533 25.62 -8.53 -14.73
N ASN A 534 25.21 -9.32 -15.72
CA ASN A 534 26.13 -10.16 -16.50
C ASN A 534 26.98 -9.37 -17.50
N HIS A 535 26.54 -8.16 -17.87
CA HIS A 535 27.21 -7.29 -18.86
C HIS A 535 28.17 -6.27 -18.23
N ILE A 536 28.31 -6.25 -16.90
CA ILE A 536 29.26 -5.36 -16.22
C ILE A 536 30.68 -5.91 -16.42
N PRO A 537 31.61 -5.10 -16.97
CA PRO A 537 33.00 -5.51 -17.13
C PRO A 537 33.65 -5.61 -15.74
N VAL A 538 33.98 -6.81 -15.30
CA VAL A 538 34.59 -7.05 -13.98
C VAL A 538 35.79 -7.97 -14.04
N THR A 539 36.71 -7.74 -13.11
CA THR A 539 37.87 -8.61 -12.86
C THR A 539 37.51 -9.77 -11.94
N HIS A 540 36.62 -9.55 -10.97
CA HIS A 540 36.16 -10.56 -10.02
C HIS A 540 34.66 -10.41 -9.70
N THR A 541 34.00 -11.52 -9.37
CA THR A 541 32.60 -11.53 -8.93
C THR A 541 32.51 -12.24 -7.59
N TYR A 542 31.97 -11.52 -6.60
CA TYR A 542 31.68 -12.08 -5.29
C TYR A 542 30.23 -12.57 -5.25
N THR A 543 29.99 -13.66 -4.54
CA THR A 543 28.65 -14.24 -4.42
C THR A 543 28.26 -14.32 -2.95
N LEU A 544 27.03 -13.89 -2.63
CA LEU A 544 26.41 -14.12 -1.34
C LEU A 544 25.35 -15.23 -1.48
N THR A 545 25.55 -16.36 -0.80
CA THR A 545 24.69 -17.56 -0.92
C THR A 545 23.88 -17.86 0.34
N GLU A 546 24.29 -17.34 1.49
CA GLU A 546 23.65 -17.61 2.79
C GLU A 546 22.47 -16.65 3.05
N SER A 547 21.23 -17.15 2.96
CA SER A 547 19.99 -16.40 3.20
C SER A 547 19.58 -16.42 4.67
N PHE A 548 19.46 -15.26 5.29
CA PHE A 548 18.93 -15.08 6.64
C PHE A 548 17.40 -14.95 6.68
N ARG A 549 16.74 -14.96 5.52
CA ARG A 549 15.28 -14.76 5.40
C ARG A 549 14.48 -16.02 5.71
N PHE A 550 14.96 -17.18 5.27
CA PHE A 550 14.23 -18.44 5.31
C PHE A 550 15.15 -19.61 5.61
N GLY A 551 14.57 -20.69 6.16
CA GLY A 551 15.27 -21.92 6.49
C GLY A 551 15.64 -22.80 5.29
N SER A 552 16.26 -23.94 5.57
CA SER A 552 16.81 -24.89 4.58
C SER A 552 15.80 -25.41 3.57
N HIS A 553 14.53 -25.62 3.95
CA HIS A 553 13.50 -26.16 3.04
C HIS A 553 13.17 -25.20 1.89
N ILE A 554 12.88 -23.93 2.20
CA ILE A 554 12.63 -22.90 1.18
C ILE A 554 13.91 -22.65 0.36
N ALA A 555 15.07 -22.64 1.00
CA ALA A 555 16.36 -22.48 0.31
C ALA A 555 16.64 -23.62 -0.69
N GLY A 556 16.38 -24.86 -0.29
CA GLY A 556 16.51 -26.04 -1.15
C GLY A 556 15.57 -25.98 -2.35
N LEU A 557 14.32 -25.56 -2.14
CA LEU A 557 13.36 -25.36 -3.24
C LEU A 557 13.81 -24.23 -4.18
N ALA A 558 14.16 -23.06 -3.64
CA ALA A 558 14.59 -21.90 -4.42
C ALA A 558 15.85 -22.21 -5.25
N SER A 559 16.78 -23.00 -4.72
CA SER A 559 18.01 -23.42 -5.41
C SER A 559 17.73 -24.19 -6.71
N LYS A 560 16.63 -24.94 -6.77
CA LYS A 560 16.23 -25.69 -7.98
C LYS A 560 15.86 -24.76 -9.14
N TRP A 561 15.31 -23.58 -8.83
CA TRP A 561 14.84 -22.63 -9.83
C TRP A 561 15.95 -21.79 -10.46
N ILE A 562 17.08 -21.67 -9.76
CA ILE A 562 18.24 -20.91 -10.25
C ILE A 562 19.27 -21.80 -10.97
N THR A 563 19.16 -23.12 -10.83
CA THR A 563 20.08 -24.08 -11.45
C THR A 563 19.63 -24.39 -12.87
N SER A 564 20.54 -24.24 -13.85
CA SER A 564 20.30 -24.63 -15.25
C SER A 564 21.56 -25.27 -15.85
N PRO A 565 21.43 -26.11 -16.90
CA PRO A 565 22.58 -26.78 -17.53
C PRO A 565 23.60 -25.77 -18.07
N ASP A 566 23.10 -24.69 -18.68
CA ASP A 566 23.91 -23.70 -19.38
C ASP A 566 24.48 -22.60 -18.45
N ALA A 567 23.98 -22.53 -17.21
CA ALA A 567 24.41 -21.57 -16.20
C ALA A 567 24.32 -22.21 -14.80
N PRO A 568 25.37 -22.91 -14.35
CA PRO A 568 25.41 -23.47 -13.01
C PRO A 568 25.46 -22.34 -11.98
N ALA A 569 24.54 -22.38 -11.01
CA ALA A 569 24.47 -21.43 -9.91
C ALA A 569 24.87 -22.12 -8.60
N LEU A 570 25.53 -21.39 -7.70
CA LEU A 570 25.75 -21.90 -6.34
C LEU A 570 24.39 -22.07 -5.64
N PRO A 571 24.18 -23.16 -4.87
CA PRO A 571 22.95 -23.35 -4.12
C PRO A 571 22.81 -22.31 -3.01
N ILE A 572 21.56 -22.03 -2.64
CA ILE A 572 21.23 -21.11 -1.55
C ILE A 572 21.25 -21.88 -0.23
N ALA A 573 21.96 -21.35 0.77
CA ALA A 573 21.93 -21.89 2.11
C ALA A 573 20.91 -21.12 2.97
N GLY A 574 19.95 -21.82 3.59
CA GLY A 574 18.96 -21.21 4.47
C GLY A 574 19.46 -21.13 5.92
N ARG A 575 19.69 -19.90 6.40
CA ARG A 575 20.05 -19.54 7.80
C ARG A 575 18.91 -18.87 8.55
N GLY A 576 17.79 -18.62 7.89
CA GLY A 576 16.60 -18.00 8.48
C GLY A 576 15.79 -18.97 9.35
N PRO A 577 14.61 -18.54 9.82
CA PRO A 577 13.77 -19.34 10.70
C PRO A 577 13.35 -20.68 10.05
N THR A 578 13.35 -21.74 10.85
CA THR A 578 12.89 -23.09 10.48
C THR A 578 11.63 -23.52 11.23
N LEU A 579 11.25 -22.79 12.29
CA LEU A 579 10.08 -23.08 13.13
C LEU A 579 8.91 -22.18 12.72
N LYS A 580 7.71 -22.77 12.64
CA LYS A 580 6.46 -22.02 12.46
C LYS A 580 6.17 -21.22 13.74
N SER A 581 5.98 -19.91 13.64
CA SER A 581 5.36 -19.16 14.73
C SER A 581 3.91 -19.62 14.92
N ARG A 582 3.41 -19.50 16.16
CA ARG A 582 2.06 -19.94 16.56
C ARG A 582 0.98 -18.89 16.31
N GLU A 583 1.32 -17.72 15.78
CA GLU A 583 0.35 -16.64 15.58
C GLU A 583 -0.46 -16.80 14.27
N PRO A 584 -1.75 -16.43 14.26
CA PRO A 584 -2.54 -16.44 13.04
C PRO A 584 -2.04 -15.35 12.08
N TRP A 585 -1.33 -15.75 11.03
CA TRP A 585 -0.83 -14.84 10.01
C TRP A 585 -1.93 -14.35 9.08
N GLN A 586 -1.79 -13.12 8.59
CA GLN A 586 -2.43 -12.72 7.34
C GLN A 586 -1.85 -13.58 6.20
N GLU A 587 -2.70 -14.26 5.43
CA GLU A 587 -2.24 -15.08 4.31
C GLU A 587 -1.95 -14.20 3.10
N VAL A 588 -0.74 -14.32 2.55
CA VAL A 588 -0.35 -13.50 1.40
C VAL A 588 -0.45 -14.30 0.11
N ILE A 589 -1.39 -13.91 -0.75
CA ILE A 589 -1.66 -14.54 -2.03
C ILE A 589 -0.85 -13.85 -3.12
N LEU A 590 0.02 -14.60 -3.79
CA LEU A 590 0.84 -14.11 -4.90
C LEU A 590 0.38 -14.74 -6.20
N ALA A 591 -0.01 -13.91 -7.16
CA ALA A 591 -0.31 -14.33 -8.54
C ALA A 591 0.64 -13.66 -9.55
N ARG A 592 0.77 -14.22 -10.75
CA ARG A 592 1.57 -13.63 -11.84
C ARG A 592 0.93 -12.36 -12.37
N THR A 593 -0.38 -12.41 -12.62
CA THR A 593 -1.13 -11.37 -13.34
C THR A 593 -2.11 -10.65 -12.42
N ASN A 594 -2.50 -9.41 -12.78
CA ASN A 594 -3.59 -8.71 -12.07
C ASN A 594 -4.89 -9.52 -12.11
N TRP A 595 -5.14 -10.22 -13.22
CA TRP A 595 -6.31 -11.08 -13.36
C TRP A 595 -6.24 -12.30 -12.45
N GLY A 596 -5.08 -12.98 -12.37
CA GLY A 596 -4.86 -14.06 -11.42
C GLY A 596 -5.14 -13.63 -9.99
N VAL A 597 -4.72 -12.43 -9.59
CA VAL A 597 -5.07 -11.86 -8.27
C VAL A 597 -6.59 -11.75 -8.08
N LEU A 598 -7.31 -11.23 -9.07
CA LEU A 598 -8.78 -11.12 -9.00
C LEU A 598 -9.48 -12.49 -9.02
N ARG A 599 -8.95 -13.49 -9.75
CA ARG A 599 -9.46 -14.87 -9.72
C ARG A 599 -9.28 -15.51 -8.35
N MET A 600 -8.09 -15.37 -7.76
CA MET A 600 -7.83 -15.87 -6.41
C MET A 600 -8.75 -15.21 -5.38
N ALA A 601 -9.01 -13.90 -5.52
CA ALA A 601 -9.99 -13.21 -4.68
C ALA A 601 -11.38 -13.87 -4.75
N LEU A 602 -11.85 -14.20 -5.95
CA LEU A 602 -13.15 -14.86 -6.14
C LEU A 602 -13.18 -16.27 -5.56
N GLN A 603 -12.11 -17.03 -5.71
CA GLN A 603 -11.98 -18.36 -5.11
C GLN A 603 -12.02 -18.30 -3.58
N ILE A 604 -11.34 -17.31 -2.99
CA ILE A 604 -11.36 -17.09 -1.55
C ILE A 604 -12.77 -16.71 -1.07
N ILE A 605 -13.45 -15.81 -1.80
CA ILE A 605 -14.81 -15.38 -1.45
C ILE A 605 -15.81 -16.55 -1.57
N SER A 606 -15.66 -17.41 -2.58
CA SER A 606 -16.57 -18.55 -2.77
C SER A 606 -16.41 -19.62 -1.68
N GLN A 607 -15.19 -19.82 -1.19
CA GLN A 607 -14.90 -20.75 -0.09
C GLN A 607 -15.19 -20.14 1.29
N ASN A 608 -15.02 -18.82 1.43
CA ASN A 608 -15.26 -18.07 2.65
C ASN A 608 -15.98 -16.74 2.34
N PRO A 609 -17.32 -16.72 2.37
CA PRO A 609 -18.10 -15.50 2.11
C PRO A 609 -17.84 -14.33 3.08
N ARG A 610 -17.17 -14.58 4.22
CA ARG A 610 -16.77 -13.57 5.20
C ARG A 610 -15.30 -13.15 5.06
N ALA A 611 -14.63 -13.58 3.98
CA ALA A 611 -13.25 -13.22 3.73
C ALA A 611 -13.08 -11.70 3.64
N ARG A 612 -12.10 -11.19 4.39
CA ARG A 612 -11.70 -9.78 4.34
C ARG A 612 -10.43 -9.67 3.52
N LEU A 613 -10.56 -9.11 2.32
CA LEU A 613 -9.49 -9.02 1.34
C LEU A 613 -8.79 -7.65 1.43
N VAL A 614 -7.47 -7.68 1.45
CA VAL A 614 -6.62 -6.49 1.34
C VAL A 614 -5.86 -6.60 0.03
N PHE A 615 -5.94 -5.57 -0.80
CA PHE A 615 -5.18 -5.51 -2.06
C PHE A 615 -3.96 -4.61 -1.86
N GLN A 616 -2.76 -5.13 -2.12
CA GLN A 616 -1.53 -4.34 -2.03
C GLN A 616 -1.64 -3.08 -2.91
N ASP A 617 -1.39 -1.92 -2.30
CA ASP A 617 -1.50 -0.58 -2.89
C ASP A 617 -2.91 -0.18 -3.36
N GLY A 618 -3.94 -0.90 -2.90
CA GLY A 618 -5.35 -0.63 -3.17
C GLY A 618 -5.89 -1.32 -4.43
N LEU A 619 -7.20 -1.59 -4.43
CA LEU A 619 -7.91 -2.31 -5.50
C LEU A 619 -7.81 -1.61 -6.87
N GLU A 620 -7.76 -0.27 -6.89
CA GLU A 620 -7.63 0.54 -8.11
C GLU A 620 -6.41 0.19 -8.96
N ARG A 621 -5.33 -0.31 -8.32
CA ARG A 621 -4.10 -0.70 -9.02
C ARG A 621 -4.29 -1.94 -9.90
N TYR A 622 -5.36 -2.70 -9.73
CA TYR A 622 -5.62 -3.93 -10.47
C TYR A 622 -6.39 -3.71 -11.78
N ARG A 623 -6.56 -2.43 -12.19
CA ARG A 623 -7.06 -2.00 -13.50
C ARG A 623 -8.48 -2.50 -13.85
N MET A 624 -9.32 -2.76 -12.84
CA MET A 624 -10.73 -3.09 -13.04
C MET A 624 -11.46 -2.04 -13.89
N ASN A 625 -11.10 -0.76 -13.77
CA ASN A 625 -11.69 0.31 -14.56
C ASN A 625 -11.39 0.18 -16.07
N GLU A 626 -10.21 -0.31 -16.47
CA GLU A 626 -9.90 -0.55 -17.88
C GLU A 626 -10.68 -1.73 -18.43
N ILE A 627 -10.80 -2.82 -17.66
CA ILE A 627 -11.64 -3.97 -18.02
C ILE A 627 -13.11 -3.54 -18.14
N ALA A 628 -13.60 -2.68 -17.24
CA ALA A 628 -14.95 -2.14 -17.30
C ALA A 628 -15.20 -1.25 -18.53
N LYS A 629 -14.19 -0.51 -19.02
CA LYS A 629 -14.28 0.21 -20.30
C LYS A 629 -14.39 -0.75 -21.48
N ILE A 630 -13.54 -1.78 -21.51
CA ILE A 630 -13.57 -2.80 -22.58
C ILE A 630 -14.92 -3.53 -22.57
N TRP A 631 -15.45 -3.87 -21.40
CA TRP A 631 -16.78 -4.44 -21.23
C TRP A 631 -17.89 -3.52 -21.76
N ARG A 632 -17.83 -2.20 -21.52
CA ARG A 632 -18.83 -1.24 -22.08
C ARG A 632 -18.74 -1.13 -23.60
N ILE A 633 -17.55 -1.17 -24.17
CA ILE A 633 -17.36 -1.25 -25.63
C ILE A 633 -18.00 -2.55 -26.16
N TRP A 634 -17.71 -3.68 -25.53
CA TRP A 634 -18.23 -5.00 -25.92
C TRP A 634 -19.76 -5.10 -25.80
N ARG A 635 -20.33 -4.64 -24.68
CA ARG A 635 -21.75 -4.79 -24.38
C ARG A 635 -22.64 -3.78 -25.10
N TYR A 636 -22.20 -2.53 -25.21
CA TYR A 636 -23.05 -1.41 -25.65
C TYR A 636 -22.54 -0.72 -26.92
N GLY A 637 -21.36 -1.06 -27.44
CA GLY A 637 -20.72 -0.28 -28.50
C GLY A 637 -20.39 1.16 -28.06
N GLN A 638 -20.29 1.39 -26.74
CA GLN A 638 -20.04 2.71 -26.18
C GLN A 638 -18.64 3.17 -26.57
N GLN A 639 -18.52 4.44 -26.96
CA GLN A 639 -17.21 5.03 -27.23
C GLN A 639 -16.45 5.28 -25.92
N GLU A 640 -15.31 4.63 -25.76
CA GLU A 640 -14.48 4.69 -24.55
C GLU A 640 -13.03 5.03 -24.88
N MET A 641 -12.41 5.83 -24.02
CA MET A 641 -10.98 6.19 -24.10
C MET A 641 -10.16 5.22 -23.25
N THR A 642 -9.27 4.47 -23.90
CA THR A 642 -8.32 3.53 -23.29
C THR A 642 -6.87 4.01 -23.51
N SER A 643 -5.87 3.32 -22.94
CA SER A 643 -4.47 3.68 -23.22
C SER A 643 -4.03 3.32 -24.64
N LEU A 644 -4.75 2.40 -25.31
CA LEU A 644 -4.54 2.08 -26.73
C LEU A 644 -5.20 3.09 -27.68
N GLY A 645 -6.04 4.00 -27.17
CA GLY A 645 -6.75 4.99 -27.99
C GLY A 645 -8.25 5.01 -27.74
N LEU A 646 -8.97 5.61 -28.67
CA LEU A 646 -10.42 5.76 -28.62
C LEU A 646 -11.09 4.65 -29.44
N PHE A 647 -12.00 3.89 -28.82
CA PHE A 647 -12.68 2.77 -29.46
C PHE A 647 -14.17 2.78 -29.17
N SER A 648 -14.98 2.38 -30.16
CA SER A 648 -16.43 2.16 -30.02
C SER A 648 -16.87 0.78 -30.51
N ARG A 649 -15.93 -0.02 -31.04
CA ARG A 649 -16.17 -1.40 -31.51
C ARG A 649 -15.14 -2.32 -30.87
N PHE A 650 -15.61 -3.40 -30.27
CA PHE A 650 -14.76 -4.35 -29.57
C PHE A 650 -13.76 -5.02 -30.51
N GLU A 651 -14.18 -5.43 -31.70
CA GLU A 651 -13.30 -6.01 -32.72
C GLU A 651 -12.14 -5.10 -33.11
N SER A 652 -12.38 -3.79 -33.20
CA SER A 652 -11.31 -2.83 -33.54
C SER A 652 -10.30 -2.69 -32.40
N LEU A 653 -10.75 -2.72 -31.15
CA LEU A 653 -9.87 -2.72 -29.97
C LEU A 653 -9.07 -4.02 -29.89
N LYS A 654 -9.74 -5.17 -30.02
CA LYS A 654 -9.12 -6.50 -29.98
C LYS A 654 -8.08 -6.66 -31.10
N LYS A 655 -8.42 -6.25 -32.33
CA LYS A 655 -7.49 -6.20 -33.46
C LYS A 655 -6.28 -5.31 -33.15
N THR A 656 -6.49 -4.10 -32.63
CA THR A 656 -5.38 -3.20 -32.28
C THR A 656 -4.48 -3.82 -31.21
N ALA A 657 -5.06 -4.43 -30.18
CA ALA A 657 -4.28 -5.11 -29.15
C ALA A 657 -3.46 -6.27 -29.71
N HIS A 658 -4.01 -7.04 -30.65
CA HIS A 658 -3.29 -8.13 -31.32
C HIS A 658 -2.18 -7.64 -32.24
N ASP A 659 -2.49 -6.72 -33.15
CA ASP A 659 -1.55 -6.19 -34.15
C ASP A 659 -0.38 -5.45 -33.48
N THR A 660 -0.59 -4.87 -32.29
CA THR A 660 0.45 -4.22 -31.48
C THR A 660 1.06 -5.13 -30.41
N GLN A 661 0.71 -6.43 -30.41
CA GLN A 661 1.14 -7.43 -29.41
C GLN A 661 0.97 -6.96 -27.95
N ASN A 662 -0.07 -6.16 -27.68
CA ASN A 662 -0.36 -5.67 -26.34
C ASN A 662 -0.99 -6.76 -25.47
N VAL A 663 -0.13 -7.57 -24.85
CA VAL A 663 -0.51 -8.74 -24.03
C VAL A 663 -1.57 -8.41 -22.98
N GLN A 664 -1.45 -7.26 -22.32
CA GLN A 664 -2.40 -6.87 -21.27
C GLN A 664 -3.81 -6.62 -21.83
N TYR A 665 -3.93 -5.89 -22.95
CA TYR A 665 -5.24 -5.67 -23.57
C TYR A 665 -5.79 -6.93 -24.22
N MET A 666 -4.94 -7.81 -24.78
CA MET A 666 -5.38 -9.13 -25.27
C MET A 666 -6.02 -9.94 -24.14
N GLN A 667 -5.35 -10.05 -22.99
CA GLN A 667 -5.90 -10.73 -21.80
C GLN A 667 -7.19 -10.07 -21.31
N TRP A 668 -7.28 -8.75 -21.28
CA TRP A 668 -8.51 -8.06 -20.88
C TRP A 668 -9.67 -8.30 -21.85
N CYS A 669 -9.41 -8.38 -23.15
CA CYS A 669 -10.41 -8.76 -24.15
C CYS A 669 -10.91 -10.19 -23.91
N GLU A 670 -10.00 -11.15 -23.69
CA GLU A 670 -10.36 -12.55 -23.39
C GLU A 670 -11.20 -12.67 -22.12
N ILE A 671 -10.83 -11.94 -21.06
CA ILE A 671 -11.61 -11.87 -19.82
C ILE A 671 -13.03 -11.37 -20.11
N VAL A 672 -13.14 -10.29 -20.89
CA VAL A 672 -14.44 -9.70 -21.24
C VAL A 672 -15.30 -10.67 -22.05
N GLU A 673 -14.72 -11.37 -23.02
CA GLU A 673 -15.43 -12.40 -23.79
C GLU A 673 -15.86 -13.59 -22.94
N SER A 674 -14.99 -14.05 -22.03
CA SER A 674 -15.26 -15.24 -21.20
C SER A 674 -16.33 -15.00 -20.12
N LEU A 675 -16.33 -13.83 -19.50
CA LEU A 675 -17.22 -13.51 -18.37
C LEU A 675 -18.47 -12.74 -18.83
N GLY A 676 -18.37 -12.00 -19.93
CA GLY A 676 -19.45 -11.25 -20.54
C GLY A 676 -20.24 -10.43 -19.52
N ASN A 677 -21.52 -10.78 -19.34
CA ASN A 677 -22.44 -10.03 -18.47
C ASN A 677 -22.18 -10.22 -16.97
N GLN A 678 -21.31 -11.14 -16.56
CA GLN A 678 -21.01 -11.39 -15.14
C GLN A 678 -20.04 -10.36 -14.55
N ILE A 679 -19.31 -9.61 -15.39
CA ILE A 679 -18.25 -8.68 -14.96
C ILE A 679 -18.72 -7.67 -13.90
N PRO A 680 -19.85 -6.95 -14.07
CA PRO A 680 -20.30 -5.99 -13.06
C PRO A 680 -20.54 -6.63 -11.69
N GLN A 681 -21.19 -7.79 -11.67
CA GLN A 681 -21.48 -8.52 -10.42
C GLN A 681 -20.19 -9.02 -9.75
N ILE A 682 -19.28 -9.62 -10.52
CA ILE A 682 -17.98 -10.08 -10.03
C ILE A 682 -17.20 -8.93 -9.40
N PHE A 683 -17.15 -7.78 -10.07
CA PHE A 683 -16.43 -6.59 -9.59
C PHE A 683 -17.07 -6.04 -8.32
N GLN A 684 -18.40 -6.05 -8.22
CA GLN A 684 -19.11 -5.66 -7.01
C GLN A 684 -18.79 -6.61 -5.85
N THR A 685 -18.81 -7.93 -6.07
CA THR A 685 -18.47 -8.93 -5.06
C THR A 685 -17.05 -8.73 -4.51
N ILE A 686 -16.06 -8.49 -5.39
CA ILE A 686 -14.68 -8.22 -4.96
C ILE A 686 -14.60 -6.93 -4.14
N ARG A 687 -15.28 -5.86 -4.57
CA ARG A 687 -15.32 -4.57 -3.84
C ARG A 687 -15.93 -4.73 -2.45
N GLN A 688 -17.02 -5.48 -2.33
CA GLN A 688 -17.69 -5.72 -1.05
C GLN A 688 -16.82 -6.52 -0.06
N ALA A 689 -16.01 -7.44 -0.54
CA ALA A 689 -15.07 -8.19 0.28
C ALA A 689 -13.77 -7.42 0.61
N THR A 690 -13.52 -6.30 -0.08
CA THR A 690 -12.29 -5.51 0.08
C THR A 690 -12.40 -4.59 1.30
N VAL A 691 -11.38 -4.58 2.16
CA VAL A 691 -11.28 -3.72 3.33
C VAL A 691 -10.06 -2.80 3.28
N SER A 692 -10.17 -1.62 3.88
CA SER A 692 -9.03 -0.73 4.10
C SER A 692 -8.42 -1.04 5.46
N GLY A 693 -7.16 -1.49 5.50
CA GLY A 693 -6.46 -1.86 6.75
C GLY A 693 -6.18 -3.37 6.83
N GLU A 694 -6.30 -3.94 8.04
CA GLU A 694 -6.03 -5.36 8.26
C GLU A 694 -7.17 -6.25 7.75
N GLY A 695 -6.80 -7.35 7.12
CA GLY A 695 -7.71 -8.38 6.64
C GLY A 695 -7.05 -9.75 6.65
N SER A 696 -7.85 -10.80 6.50
CA SER A 696 -7.38 -12.18 6.58
C SER A 696 -6.45 -12.55 5.42
N PHE A 697 -6.63 -11.91 4.27
CA PHE A 697 -5.86 -12.17 3.06
C PHE A 697 -5.28 -10.88 2.49
N LEU A 698 -3.97 -10.88 2.22
CA LEU A 698 -3.32 -9.85 1.41
C LEU A 698 -3.08 -10.40 0.02
N LEU A 699 -3.66 -9.77 -0.99
CA LEU A 699 -3.52 -10.19 -2.37
C LEU A 699 -2.62 -9.23 -3.13
N THR A 700 -1.67 -9.79 -3.89
CA THR A 700 -0.77 -9.01 -4.73
C THR A 700 -0.18 -9.83 -5.86
N THR A 701 0.39 -9.13 -6.84
CA THR A 701 1.17 -9.78 -7.90
C THR A 701 2.60 -10.05 -7.42
N ILE A 702 3.26 -11.08 -7.94
CA ILE A 702 4.68 -11.38 -7.67
C ILE A 702 5.56 -10.15 -7.96
N HIS A 703 5.26 -9.41 -9.03
CA HIS A 703 5.98 -8.17 -9.39
C HIS A 703 5.90 -7.06 -8.33
N ARG A 704 4.79 -6.95 -7.61
CA ARG A 704 4.59 -5.97 -6.53
C ARG A 704 5.11 -6.47 -5.19
N ALA A 705 5.07 -7.78 -4.98
CA ALA A 705 5.68 -8.43 -3.81
C ALA A 705 7.21 -8.39 -3.83
N LYS A 706 7.83 -8.02 -4.97
CA LYS A 706 9.29 -7.94 -5.06
C LYS A 706 9.87 -6.94 -4.05
N GLY A 707 10.82 -7.39 -3.24
CA GLY A 707 11.43 -6.60 -2.16
C GLY A 707 10.64 -6.61 -0.84
N LEU A 708 9.44 -7.19 -0.83
CA LEU A 708 8.68 -7.53 0.37
C LEU A 708 8.98 -8.97 0.80
N GLU A 709 8.56 -9.31 2.00
CA GLU A 709 8.79 -10.60 2.63
C GLU A 709 7.67 -10.84 3.64
N PHE A 710 7.18 -12.08 3.70
CA PHE A 710 5.96 -12.43 4.41
C PHE A 710 6.14 -13.75 5.18
N PRO A 711 5.55 -13.88 6.39
CA PRO A 711 5.61 -15.12 7.15
C PRO A 711 5.03 -16.31 6.38
N LYS A 712 3.83 -16.13 5.80
CA LYS A 712 3.13 -17.13 4.98
C LYS A 712 2.81 -16.59 3.58
N VAL A 713 3.21 -17.35 2.56
CA VAL A 713 2.91 -17.08 1.15
C VAL A 713 2.12 -18.24 0.55
N VAL A 714 1.06 -17.92 -0.19
CA VAL A 714 0.28 -18.85 -1.00
C VAL A 714 0.41 -18.43 -2.46
N LEU A 715 0.86 -19.33 -3.32
CA LEU A 715 1.04 -19.07 -4.73
C LEU A 715 -0.24 -19.43 -5.51
N GLY A 716 -0.65 -18.53 -6.41
CA GLY A 716 -1.76 -18.74 -7.32
C GLY A 716 -1.46 -19.77 -8.41
N ASP A 717 -2.49 -20.15 -9.16
CA ASP A 717 -2.41 -21.13 -10.24
C ASP A 717 -1.96 -20.56 -11.59
N ASP A 718 -1.76 -19.25 -11.69
CA ASP A 718 -1.42 -18.54 -12.94
C ASP A 718 0.09 -18.36 -13.16
N LEU A 719 0.92 -19.08 -12.40
CA LEU A 719 2.36 -19.12 -12.62
C LEU A 719 2.70 -19.90 -13.91
N PRO A 720 3.85 -19.62 -14.54
CA PRO A 720 4.26 -20.28 -15.78
C PRO A 720 4.35 -21.80 -15.64
N ASP A 721 3.96 -22.51 -16.69
CA ASP A 721 4.08 -23.96 -16.79
C ASP A 721 5.54 -24.42 -16.66
N ILE A 722 5.71 -25.59 -16.05
CA ILE A 722 7.01 -26.17 -15.76
C ILE A 722 7.28 -27.31 -16.74
N GLY A 723 8.23 -27.10 -17.65
CA GLY A 723 8.81 -28.20 -18.42
C GLY A 723 10.07 -28.73 -17.74
N THR A 724 10.36 -30.03 -17.87
CA THR A 724 11.60 -30.63 -17.33
C THR A 724 12.32 -31.49 -18.38
N VAL A 725 13.64 -31.47 -18.33
CA VAL A 725 14.55 -32.34 -19.11
C VAL A 725 15.53 -32.99 -18.15
N THR A 726 16.19 -34.06 -18.57
CA THR A 726 17.25 -34.71 -17.77
C THR A 726 18.49 -34.85 -18.59
N ILE A 727 19.59 -34.38 -18.02
CA ILE A 727 20.92 -34.38 -18.63
C ILE A 727 21.85 -34.97 -17.57
N ASP A 728 22.57 -36.02 -17.92
CA ASP A 728 23.53 -36.72 -17.04
C ASP A 728 22.94 -37.16 -15.68
N GLY A 729 21.68 -37.62 -15.70
CA GLY A 729 20.96 -38.07 -14.50
C GLY A 729 20.40 -36.96 -13.61
N ASN A 730 20.71 -35.69 -13.89
CA ASN A 730 20.18 -34.53 -13.16
C ASN A 730 18.99 -33.92 -13.93
N PRO A 731 17.85 -33.66 -13.27
CA PRO A 731 16.74 -32.98 -13.93
C PRO A 731 16.89 -31.47 -13.86
N TYR A 732 16.54 -30.83 -14.97
CA TYR A 732 16.60 -29.39 -15.18
C TYR A 732 15.26 -28.88 -15.71
N LEU A 733 14.95 -27.62 -15.42
CA LEU A 733 13.75 -26.96 -15.93
C LEU A 733 14.00 -26.47 -17.37
N THR A 734 13.10 -26.80 -18.30
CA THR A 734 13.16 -26.32 -19.70
C THR A 734 12.46 -24.99 -19.91
N THR A 735 11.75 -24.50 -18.90
CA THR A 735 11.05 -23.21 -18.89
C THR A 735 12.04 -22.04 -19.05
N SER A 736 11.63 -20.93 -19.67
CA SER A 736 12.51 -19.79 -19.95
C SER A 736 13.16 -19.18 -18.68
N ALA A 737 14.28 -18.48 -18.83
CA ALA A 737 14.98 -17.88 -17.69
C ALA A 737 14.11 -16.85 -16.93
N GLU A 738 13.28 -16.08 -17.64
CA GLU A 738 12.37 -15.10 -17.04
C GLU A 738 11.29 -15.78 -16.18
N GLU A 739 10.73 -16.88 -16.66
CA GLU A 739 9.72 -17.65 -15.93
C GLU A 739 10.32 -18.38 -14.72
N ARG A 740 11.56 -18.88 -14.82
CA ARG A 740 12.29 -19.42 -13.66
C ARG A 740 12.54 -18.34 -12.61
N ASN A 741 12.92 -17.13 -13.03
CA ASN A 741 13.08 -15.98 -12.14
C ASN A 741 11.79 -15.60 -11.43
N LEU A 742 10.64 -15.67 -12.13
CA LEU A 742 9.34 -15.39 -11.53
C LEU A 742 9.01 -16.36 -10.39
N TRP A 743 9.25 -17.65 -10.60
CA TRP A 743 9.11 -18.67 -9.57
C TRP A 743 10.07 -18.45 -8.40
N TYR A 744 11.34 -18.18 -8.70
CA TYR A 744 12.35 -17.86 -7.69
C TYR A 744 11.93 -16.68 -6.81
N VAL A 745 11.47 -15.58 -7.42
CA VAL A 745 10.98 -14.41 -6.71
C VAL A 745 9.80 -14.80 -5.83
N ALA A 746 8.81 -15.52 -6.36
CA ALA A 746 7.60 -15.92 -5.63
C ALA A 746 7.91 -16.76 -4.38
N ILE A 747 8.75 -17.79 -4.53
CA ILE A 747 9.17 -18.70 -3.46
C ILE A 747 9.92 -17.94 -2.37
N THR A 748 10.87 -17.09 -2.76
CA THR A 748 11.75 -16.38 -1.82
C THR A 748 11.08 -15.18 -1.13
N ARG A 749 9.78 -14.95 -1.35
CA ARG A 749 9.00 -14.00 -0.53
C ARG A 749 8.58 -14.61 0.81
N ALA A 750 8.49 -15.94 0.89
CA ALA A 750 8.15 -16.65 2.12
C ALA A 750 9.32 -16.64 3.11
N GLN A 751 9.04 -16.38 4.38
CA GLN A 751 10.00 -16.49 5.48
C GLN A 751 9.87 -17.83 6.20
N GLU A 752 8.63 -18.25 6.51
CA GLU A 752 8.36 -19.45 7.30
C GLU A 752 7.56 -20.51 6.53
N GLN A 753 6.45 -20.11 5.89
CA GLN A 753 5.54 -21.03 5.21
C GLN A 753 5.30 -20.64 3.76
N LEU A 754 5.40 -21.62 2.87
CA LEU A 754 5.09 -21.51 1.46
C LEU A 754 4.05 -22.57 1.08
N VAL A 755 2.96 -22.14 0.45
CA VAL A 755 1.94 -23.02 -0.14
C VAL A 755 2.03 -22.89 -1.66
N LEU A 756 2.28 -24.03 -2.32
CA LEU A 756 2.39 -24.15 -3.77
C LEU A 756 1.01 -24.36 -4.42
N PRO A 757 0.82 -24.02 -5.71
CA PRO A 757 -0.39 -24.38 -6.44
C PRO A 757 -0.47 -25.91 -6.64
N SER A 758 -1.63 -26.40 -7.10
CA SER A 758 -2.14 -27.79 -7.13
C SER A 758 -1.15 -28.99 -7.07
N ARG A 759 -1.68 -30.14 -6.64
CA ARG A 759 -0.95 -31.41 -6.50
C ARG A 759 -0.32 -31.92 -7.81
N GLU A 760 -0.78 -31.47 -8.98
CA GLU A 760 -0.23 -31.85 -10.29
C GLU A 760 1.07 -31.10 -10.60
N VAL A 761 1.13 -29.79 -10.31
CA VAL A 761 2.37 -29.01 -10.35
C VAL A 761 3.38 -29.61 -9.38
N TYR A 762 2.93 -29.95 -8.15
CA TYR A 762 3.74 -30.68 -7.19
C TYR A 762 4.20 -32.06 -7.71
N THR A 763 3.33 -32.83 -8.36
CA THR A 763 3.67 -34.16 -8.89
C THR A 763 4.65 -34.04 -10.06
N GLN A 764 4.44 -33.12 -11.00
CA GLN A 764 5.40 -32.84 -12.07
C GLN A 764 6.76 -32.34 -11.53
N MET A 765 6.75 -31.55 -10.45
CA MET A 765 7.97 -31.06 -9.77
C MET A 765 8.75 -32.15 -9.02
N PHE A 766 8.09 -33.17 -8.48
CA PHE A 766 8.69 -34.08 -7.50
C PHE A 766 8.58 -35.59 -7.80
N SER A 767 7.64 -36.05 -8.64
CA SER A 767 7.47 -37.48 -8.95
C SER A 767 8.30 -37.97 -10.13
N ALA A 768 8.81 -37.06 -10.97
CA ALA A 768 9.42 -37.48 -12.23
C ALA A 768 10.70 -38.31 -12.05
N LYS A 769 11.62 -38.04 -11.11
CA LYS A 769 12.98 -38.66 -11.13
C LYS A 769 13.72 -38.73 -9.77
N GLY A 770 13.21 -39.48 -8.80
CA GLY A 770 14.05 -39.93 -7.65
C GLY A 770 14.41 -38.89 -6.59
N TRP A 771 13.67 -37.79 -6.48
CA TRP A 771 13.84 -36.82 -5.40
C TRP A 771 13.07 -37.32 -4.18
N ALA A 772 13.75 -38.02 -3.26
CA ALA A 772 13.12 -38.48 -2.02
C ALA A 772 12.67 -37.27 -1.18
N ILE A 773 11.36 -37.12 -0.98
CA ILE A 773 10.78 -36.15 -0.05
C ILE A 773 10.60 -36.86 1.29
N GLN A 774 11.51 -36.61 2.22
CA GLN A 774 11.12 -36.56 3.63
C GLN A 774 10.50 -35.17 3.83
N ASP A 775 9.39 -35.07 4.57
CA ASP A 775 8.66 -33.83 4.91
C ASP A 775 7.50 -33.40 3.97
N ALA A 776 6.59 -34.33 3.69
CA ALA A 776 5.26 -34.03 3.13
C ALA A 776 4.36 -33.18 4.06
N ASP A 777 4.77 -32.92 5.31
CA ASP A 777 3.98 -32.21 6.32
C ASP A 777 4.18 -30.68 6.32
N TYR A 778 5.15 -30.15 5.55
CA TYR A 778 5.37 -28.70 5.42
C TYR A 778 4.60 -28.05 4.26
N ILE A 779 3.99 -28.84 3.37
CA ILE A 779 3.41 -28.38 2.09
C ILE A 779 1.88 -28.53 2.05
N ARG A 780 1.24 -28.93 3.16
CA ARG A 780 -0.22 -28.91 3.30
C ARG A 780 -0.65 -27.90 4.35
N GLY A 781 -1.37 -26.88 3.89
CA GLY A 781 -2.16 -25.95 4.67
C GLY A 781 -3.26 -25.46 3.77
#